data_AF-A0A7S7SMK9-F1
#
_entry.id   AF-A0A7S7SMK9-F1
#
_cell.length_a   1.000
_cell.length_b   1.000
_cell.length_c   1.000
_cell.angle_alpha   90.00
_cell.angle_beta   90.00
_cell.angle_gamma   90.00
#
_symmetry.space_group_name_H-M   'P 1'
#
loop_
_entity.id
_entity.type
_entity.pdbx_description
1 polymer ?
#
loop_
_entity_poly.entity_id
_entity_poly.type
_entity_poly.pdbx_seq_one_letter_code
_entity_poly.pdbx_strand_id
1 'polypeptide(L)'
;MNRCAFLLSITLAACWAEPLPVRVTWGHGAQAASASPLQVSTDGGMTLRNQVKTGAIDGAADGLSFLLDSPARTEPKLQKLQVIWADLLAAADADTARRLGDDASMDPHAPRLYVKTRADGTGGFAVTIEQLKRERAIWVPSLDIYITAGEPFVPFAEHRKSLEAWKGQRILDRIQAEPEASYEEYTGRWEDMGSPTYVNPQQTGAGHIIGLAWDSSIHKFGIDRGAGVRNDFGNPDRFRFWFEVGDITKGIARTWKKQGLHDGLPVVTTVFEREGIRYEIEQFAYPLEGPPAERRGDMRMVLMQRLRVSTLDGKPRRVPINLSHRRAMPGGLSSIFDVEQSGAKTTVRNRSFGQTLLEIDGGDGRAVWSGVQDYDDQRMRRVNISIPLEIPAGGARELVVKLPSPMVDDAGAALLAKLDYEQARTATLGFWTAWIDKGAQFQVPEKVVNDLFRASLWHALRLPRRHGVGDDARIDLPYSNFAYDQTGTPWPVNQAVYIDYMLFGLRGYGDVAAEELKAQYRNNQEINGHVSGYANWLVYTPGMLYATAQNYFLSGDKAALQRVMPQSLKALEWCLAQVNAAQHREGPTKGLVSGPLNDLTGEGLWAFNQAYMYAGLELFGRALEQIGHPQGPAARLAAKQLAAAVDHGFRTASANSPLVQLRDHTWIPLCALRSQHLPAHPRRLVPH
;
A
#
# COMPACT_ATOMS: atom_id res chain seq x y z
N MET A 1 -57.02 25.28 48.02
CA MET A 1 -55.96 26.19 48.51
C MET A 1 -54.76 26.12 47.58
N ASN A 2 -54.58 27.22 46.85
CA ASN A 2 -53.51 27.67 45.95
C ASN A 2 -52.33 26.73 45.64
N ARG A 3 -52.24 26.31 44.37
CA ARG A 3 -50.98 26.04 43.67
C ARG A 3 -50.85 27.07 42.54
N CYS A 4 -50.01 28.08 42.74
CA CYS A 4 -49.60 29.00 41.68
C CYS A 4 -48.69 28.27 40.70
N ALA A 5 -49.13 28.11 39.46
CA ALA A 5 -48.28 27.72 38.34
C ALA A 5 -47.57 28.96 37.80
N PHE A 6 -46.26 29.04 38.01
CA PHE A 6 -45.41 29.97 37.25
C PHE A 6 -45.10 29.32 35.89
N LEU A 7 -45.81 29.75 34.85
CA LEU A 7 -45.40 29.54 33.46
C LEU A 7 -44.20 30.46 33.19
N LEU A 8 -43.00 29.89 33.19
CA LEU A 8 -41.80 30.56 32.70
C LEU A 8 -41.77 30.42 31.16
N SER A 9 -42.26 31.44 30.48
CA SER A 9 -42.07 31.58 29.04
C SER A 9 -40.61 31.92 28.77
N ILE A 10 -39.76 30.93 28.52
CA ILE A 10 -38.41 31.15 28.02
C ILE A 10 -38.54 31.46 26.52
N THR A 11 -38.66 32.74 26.18
CA THR A 11 -38.31 33.23 24.85
C THR A 11 -36.80 33.04 24.67
N LEU A 12 -36.41 31.97 23.98
CA LEU A 12 -35.08 31.84 23.36
C LEU A 12 -34.97 32.93 22.28
N ALA A 13 -34.58 34.14 22.70
CA ALA A 13 -34.05 35.11 21.76
C ALA A 13 -32.77 34.51 21.19
N ALA A 14 -32.80 34.11 19.91
CA ALA A 14 -31.59 33.72 19.19
C ALA A 14 -30.64 34.93 19.24
N CYS A 15 -29.54 34.79 19.99
CA CYS A 15 -28.53 35.82 20.09
C CYS A 15 -27.75 35.82 18.77
N TRP A 16 -28.04 36.76 17.88
CA TRP A 16 -27.28 36.95 16.64
C TRP A 16 -25.97 37.66 16.97
N ALA A 17 -24.87 37.26 16.33
CA ALA A 17 -23.62 38.00 16.42
C ALA A 17 -23.74 39.34 15.65
N GLU A 18 -22.88 40.31 15.97
CA GLU A 18 -22.82 41.58 15.23
C GLU A 18 -22.66 41.33 13.71
N PRO A 19 -23.36 42.10 12.85
CA PRO A 19 -23.23 41.96 11.40
C PRO A 19 -21.77 42.16 10.97
N LEU A 20 -21.25 41.28 10.13
CA LEU A 20 -19.89 41.37 9.60
C LEU A 20 -19.91 42.06 8.22
N PRO A 21 -19.33 43.26 8.07
CA PRO A 21 -19.13 43.87 6.76
C PRO A 21 -18.15 43.05 5.94
N VAL A 22 -18.49 42.76 4.69
CA VAL A 22 -17.65 42.01 3.75
C VAL A 22 -17.62 42.71 2.40
N ARG A 23 -16.42 42.76 1.80
CA ARG A 23 -16.20 43.22 0.43
C ARG A 23 -15.48 42.13 -0.36
N VAL A 24 -16.01 41.82 -1.55
CA VAL A 24 -15.41 40.89 -2.52
C VAL A 24 -15.07 41.69 -3.77
N THR A 25 -13.81 41.66 -4.20
CA THR A 25 -13.30 42.39 -5.36
C THR A 25 -12.54 41.44 -6.29
N TRP A 26 -12.50 41.76 -7.58
CA TRP A 26 -11.82 40.92 -8.58
C TRP A 26 -11.26 41.74 -9.73
N GLY A 27 -10.37 41.12 -10.52
CA GLY A 27 -9.71 41.80 -11.63
C GLY A 27 -8.54 42.67 -11.15
N HIS A 28 -7.73 42.16 -10.21
CA HIS A 28 -6.53 42.82 -9.71
C HIS A 28 -5.29 42.53 -10.57
N GLY A 29 -5.35 41.54 -11.48
CA GLY A 29 -4.27 41.15 -12.39
C GLY A 29 -4.28 41.86 -13.76
N ALA A 30 -3.10 41.97 -14.40
CA ALA A 30 -2.91 42.67 -15.69
C ALA A 30 -3.47 41.95 -16.93
N GLN A 31 -3.88 40.67 -16.82
CA GLN A 31 -4.59 39.95 -17.87
C GLN A 31 -6.07 39.84 -17.48
N ALA A 32 -6.79 40.95 -17.64
CA ALA A 32 -8.25 40.98 -17.50
C ALA A 32 -8.90 40.11 -18.60
N ALA A 33 -9.09 38.82 -18.32
CA ALA A 33 -10.07 38.01 -19.04
C ALA A 33 -11.44 38.33 -18.44
N SER A 34 -12.39 38.74 -19.28
CA SER A 34 -13.72 39.24 -18.93
C SER A 34 -14.34 38.50 -17.74
N ALA A 35 -14.41 39.16 -16.58
CA ALA A 35 -15.02 38.56 -15.40
C ALA A 35 -16.53 38.46 -15.63
N SER A 36 -17.03 37.24 -15.81
CA SER A 36 -18.44 36.92 -15.62
C SER A 36 -18.93 37.51 -14.30
N PRO A 37 -20.17 38.02 -14.22
CA PRO A 37 -20.69 38.60 -12.98
C PRO A 37 -20.62 37.56 -11.86
N LEU A 38 -19.91 37.91 -10.78
CA LEU A 38 -19.82 37.11 -9.58
C LEU A 38 -21.16 37.13 -8.83
N GLN A 39 -21.57 35.98 -8.32
CA GLN A 39 -22.75 35.83 -7.48
C GLN A 39 -22.33 35.39 -6.08
N VAL A 40 -23.03 35.90 -5.07
CA VAL A 40 -22.81 35.53 -3.67
C VAL A 40 -24.08 34.96 -3.07
N SER A 41 -23.95 33.91 -2.27
CA SER A 41 -25.05 33.29 -1.54
C SER A 41 -24.56 32.71 -0.22
N THR A 42 -25.47 32.40 0.70
CA THR A 42 -25.12 31.94 2.06
C THR A 42 -25.86 30.65 2.42
N ASP A 43 -25.35 29.91 3.41
CA ASP A 43 -26.05 28.76 4.03
C ASP A 43 -25.99 28.82 5.57
N GLY A 44 -26.40 27.73 6.23
CA GLY A 44 -26.19 27.57 7.68
C GLY A 44 -26.94 28.59 8.54
N GLY A 45 -28.04 29.15 8.04
CA GLY A 45 -28.80 30.23 8.71
C GLY A 45 -28.14 31.60 8.63
N MET A 46 -27.01 31.75 7.93
CA MET A 46 -26.41 33.05 7.64
C MET A 46 -27.22 33.79 6.59
N THR A 47 -27.44 35.09 6.80
CA THR A 47 -28.18 35.95 5.88
C THR A 47 -27.28 37.05 5.33
N LEU A 48 -27.55 37.45 4.09
CA LEU A 48 -26.82 38.51 3.39
C LEU A 48 -27.75 39.72 3.21
N ARG A 49 -27.29 40.90 3.66
CA ARG A 49 -28.03 42.17 3.59
C ARG A 49 -27.23 43.25 2.88
N ASN A 50 -27.94 44.25 2.35
CA ASN A 50 -27.37 45.48 1.78
C ASN A 50 -26.29 45.24 0.71
N GLN A 51 -26.50 44.25 -0.17
CA GLN A 51 -25.58 43.99 -1.27
C GLN A 51 -25.60 45.13 -2.27
N VAL A 52 -24.43 45.73 -2.48
CA VAL A 52 -24.20 46.82 -3.42
C VAL A 52 -22.98 46.51 -4.28
N LYS A 53 -23.05 46.91 -5.54
CA LYS A 53 -21.91 46.87 -6.46
C LYS A 53 -20.99 48.05 -6.15
N THR A 54 -19.70 47.80 -5.96
CA THR A 54 -18.72 48.85 -5.64
C THR A 54 -18.12 49.49 -6.87
N GLY A 55 -18.09 48.80 -8.01
CA GLY A 55 -17.26 49.18 -9.15
C GLY A 55 -15.77 49.03 -8.83
N ALA A 56 -14.93 49.71 -9.61
CA ALA A 56 -13.48 49.68 -9.44
C ALA A 56 -13.06 50.30 -8.10
N ILE A 57 -12.37 49.52 -7.27
CA ILE A 57 -11.92 49.89 -5.93
C ILE A 57 -10.67 49.12 -5.56
N ASP A 58 -9.74 49.76 -4.82
CA ASP A 58 -8.50 49.14 -4.32
C ASP A 58 -7.64 48.45 -5.40
N GLY A 59 -7.69 48.95 -6.64
CA GLY A 59 -6.97 48.38 -7.79
C GLY A 59 -7.71 47.25 -8.54
N ALA A 60 -8.89 46.86 -8.08
CA ALA A 60 -9.75 45.88 -8.75
C ALA A 60 -10.54 46.51 -9.90
N ALA A 61 -10.89 45.69 -10.89
CA ALA A 61 -11.78 46.11 -11.98
C ALA A 61 -13.23 46.29 -11.50
N ASP A 62 -13.68 45.47 -10.54
CA ASP A 62 -15.07 45.50 -10.03
C ASP A 62 -15.17 44.85 -8.63
N GLY A 63 -16.33 44.98 -7.98
CA GLY A 63 -16.55 44.45 -6.64
C GLY A 63 -17.99 44.49 -6.13
N LEU A 64 -18.21 43.80 -5.01
CA LEU A 64 -19.45 43.75 -4.23
C LEU A 64 -19.13 44.05 -2.76
N SER A 65 -20.01 44.79 -2.07
CA SER A 65 -19.99 44.95 -0.62
C SER A 65 -21.36 44.60 -0.04
N PHE A 66 -21.38 43.96 1.14
CA PHE A 66 -22.59 43.52 1.82
C PHE A 66 -22.33 43.29 3.32
N LEU A 67 -23.40 43.09 4.08
CA LEU A 67 -23.35 42.68 5.48
C LEU A 67 -23.74 41.20 5.60
N LEU A 68 -23.00 40.45 6.43
CA LEU A 68 -23.34 39.07 6.79
C LEU A 68 -23.83 39.00 8.23
N ASP A 69 -25.02 38.45 8.42
CA ASP A 69 -25.53 38.14 9.75
C ASP A 69 -25.52 36.65 9.94
N SER A 70 -24.75 36.20 10.93
CA SER A 70 -24.58 34.78 11.24
C SER A 70 -25.21 34.47 12.60
N PRO A 71 -25.82 33.28 12.75
CA PRO A 71 -26.15 32.78 14.07
C PRO A 71 -24.89 32.72 14.94
N ALA A 72 -25.06 32.86 16.26
CA ALA A 72 -23.99 32.61 17.20
C ALA A 72 -23.50 31.17 17.05
N ARG A 73 -22.19 30.97 17.23
CA ARG A 73 -21.58 29.65 17.23
C ARG A 73 -22.13 28.84 18.40
N THR A 74 -22.77 27.72 18.10
CA THR A 74 -23.38 26.82 19.11
C THR A 74 -22.52 25.60 19.41
N GLU A 75 -21.61 25.22 18.50
CA GLU A 75 -20.82 23.99 18.63
C GLU A 75 -19.32 24.26 18.81
N PRO A 76 -18.63 23.47 19.65
CA PRO A 76 -17.19 23.57 19.80
C PRO A 76 -16.47 23.08 18.53
N LYS A 77 -15.18 23.44 18.42
CA LYS A 77 -14.29 22.96 17.34
C LYS A 77 -14.24 21.44 17.36
N LEU A 78 -13.99 20.79 16.23
CA LEU A 78 -13.93 19.34 16.13
C LEU A 78 -12.99 18.75 17.20
N GLN A 79 -13.53 17.95 18.12
CA GLN A 79 -12.78 17.35 19.23
C GLN A 79 -12.28 15.91 18.93
N LYS A 80 -12.72 15.31 17.82
CA LYS A 80 -12.41 13.91 17.45
C LYS A 80 -11.67 13.84 16.13
N LEU A 81 -10.48 14.42 16.10
CA LEU A 81 -9.60 14.38 14.94
C LEU A 81 -9.01 12.97 14.77
N GLN A 82 -8.78 12.53 13.52
CA GLN A 82 -8.08 11.27 13.27
C GLN A 82 -6.59 11.45 13.63
N VAL A 83 -5.98 10.43 14.24
CA VAL A 83 -4.64 10.50 14.85
C VAL A 83 -3.54 11.05 13.93
N ILE A 84 -3.54 10.72 12.63
CA ILE A 84 -2.54 11.20 11.66
C ILE A 84 -2.53 12.72 11.56
N TRP A 85 -3.70 13.36 11.68
CA TRP A 85 -3.82 14.82 11.64
C TRP A 85 -3.38 15.44 12.96
N ALA A 86 -3.65 14.78 14.09
CA ALA A 86 -3.14 15.23 15.38
C ALA A 86 -1.61 15.16 15.43
N ASP A 87 -1.02 14.05 14.95
CA ASP A 87 0.42 13.85 14.88
C ASP A 87 1.07 14.85 13.90
N LEU A 88 0.45 15.08 12.74
CA LEU A 88 0.91 16.09 11.78
C LEU A 88 0.92 17.49 12.39
N LEU A 89 -0.12 17.86 13.14
CA LEU A 89 -0.18 19.15 13.84
C LEU A 89 0.90 19.25 14.93
N ALA A 90 1.10 18.20 15.71
CA ALA A 90 2.09 18.17 16.80
C ALA A 90 3.54 18.24 16.28
N ALA A 91 3.81 17.68 15.11
CA ALA A 91 5.13 17.67 14.47
C ALA A 91 5.39 18.90 13.56
N ALA A 92 4.39 19.74 13.32
CA ALA A 92 4.48 20.86 12.39
C ALA A 92 5.16 22.10 13.01
N ASP A 93 5.74 22.93 12.13
CA ASP A 93 6.11 24.30 12.49
C ASP A 93 4.88 25.14 12.91
N ALA A 94 5.10 26.22 13.67
CA ALA A 94 4.02 27.00 14.27
C ALA A 94 3.01 27.56 13.26
N ASP A 95 3.46 28.01 12.08
CA ASP A 95 2.54 28.48 11.04
C ASP A 95 1.71 27.31 10.49
N THR A 96 2.34 26.18 10.18
CA THR A 96 1.65 25.02 9.64
C THR A 96 0.64 24.44 10.62
N ALA A 97 1.01 24.34 11.90
CA ALA A 97 0.10 23.92 12.97
C ALA A 97 -1.10 24.87 13.09
N ARG A 98 -0.87 26.19 13.01
CA ARG A 98 -1.96 27.19 12.99
C ARG A 98 -2.87 26.99 11.77
N ARG A 99 -2.33 26.96 10.55
CA ARG A 99 -3.14 26.85 9.32
C ARG A 99 -3.98 25.58 9.27
N LEU A 100 -3.37 24.43 9.57
CA LEU A 100 -4.07 23.15 9.59
C LEU A 100 -5.04 23.07 10.77
N GLY A 101 -4.64 23.63 11.92
CA GLY A 101 -5.47 23.70 13.11
C GLY A 101 -6.70 24.57 12.90
N ASP A 102 -6.62 25.62 12.09
CA ASP A 102 -7.69 26.58 11.85
C ASP A 102 -8.41 26.39 10.50
N ASP A 103 -8.15 25.26 9.84
CA ASP A 103 -8.82 24.87 8.60
C ASP A 103 -10.34 24.75 8.80
N ALA A 104 -11.11 25.06 7.76
CA ALA A 104 -12.57 25.00 7.81
C ALA A 104 -13.12 23.61 8.17
N SER A 105 -12.37 22.54 7.91
CA SER A 105 -12.73 21.17 8.32
C SER A 105 -12.80 20.97 9.84
N MET A 106 -12.18 21.85 10.61
CA MET A 106 -12.23 21.84 12.08
C MET A 106 -13.54 22.41 12.62
N ASP A 107 -14.30 23.14 11.79
CA ASP A 107 -15.60 23.71 12.11
C ASP A 107 -16.64 23.33 11.03
N PRO A 108 -16.99 22.04 10.90
CA PRO A 108 -17.77 21.54 9.76
C PRO A 108 -19.16 22.16 9.63
N HIS A 109 -19.71 22.68 10.73
CA HIS A 109 -21.03 23.31 10.82
C HIS A 109 -20.99 24.84 10.69
N ALA A 110 -19.82 25.44 10.48
CA ALA A 110 -19.71 26.88 10.31
C ALA A 110 -20.49 27.34 9.05
N PRO A 111 -21.36 28.36 9.16
CA PRO A 111 -22.05 28.95 8.01
C PRO A 111 -21.06 29.44 6.95
N ARG A 112 -21.45 29.33 5.68
CA ARG A 112 -20.59 29.57 4.52
C ARG A 112 -21.15 30.66 3.63
N LEU A 113 -20.26 31.53 3.17
CA LEU A 113 -20.46 32.43 2.05
C LEU A 113 -19.93 31.72 0.80
N TYR A 114 -20.80 31.51 -0.17
CA TYR A 114 -20.43 31.02 -1.49
C TYR A 114 -20.16 32.20 -2.40
N VAL A 115 -19.04 32.12 -3.12
CA VAL A 115 -18.63 33.10 -4.13
C VAL A 115 -18.58 32.35 -5.46
N LYS A 116 -19.57 32.57 -6.32
CA LYS A 116 -19.78 31.83 -7.57
C LYS A 116 -19.32 32.64 -8.78
N THR A 117 -18.43 32.06 -9.57
CA THR A 117 -17.92 32.66 -10.82
C THR A 117 -18.64 32.16 -12.06
N ARG A 118 -19.54 31.18 -11.92
CA ARG A 118 -20.36 30.60 -12.99
C ARG A 118 -21.78 30.33 -12.52
N ALA A 119 -22.75 30.59 -13.40
CA ALA A 119 -24.17 30.40 -13.12
C ALA A 119 -24.58 28.92 -12.98
N ASP A 120 -23.84 28.01 -13.61
CA ASP A 120 -24.06 26.56 -13.51
C ASP A 120 -23.54 25.95 -12.20
N GLY A 121 -22.96 26.77 -11.31
CA GLY A 121 -22.42 26.33 -10.02
C GLY A 121 -21.07 25.61 -10.09
N THR A 122 -20.46 25.50 -11.28
CA THR A 122 -19.17 24.81 -11.52
C THR A 122 -17.94 25.72 -11.33
N GLY A 123 -18.15 26.97 -10.90
CA GLY A 123 -17.07 27.94 -10.69
C GLY A 123 -17.26 28.69 -9.39
N GLY A 124 -16.15 28.88 -8.66
CA GLY A 124 -16.14 29.64 -7.42
C GLY A 124 -15.49 28.88 -6.27
N PHE A 125 -15.93 29.22 -5.06
CA PHE A 125 -15.54 28.57 -3.80
C PHE A 125 -16.51 28.96 -2.69
N ALA A 126 -16.31 28.40 -1.50
CA ALA A 126 -16.92 28.90 -0.27
C ALA A 126 -15.87 29.47 0.69
N VAL A 127 -16.30 30.29 1.64
CA VAL A 127 -15.51 30.73 2.79
C VAL A 127 -16.40 30.71 4.02
N THR A 128 -15.92 30.19 5.15
CA THR A 128 -16.72 30.14 6.38
C THR A 128 -16.73 31.50 7.08
N ILE A 129 -17.77 31.76 7.87
CA ILE A 129 -17.82 32.96 8.71
C ILE A 129 -16.63 33.05 9.68
N GLU A 130 -16.16 31.91 10.19
CA GLU A 130 -15.01 31.85 11.10
C GLU A 130 -13.70 32.21 10.38
N GLN A 131 -13.53 31.79 9.11
CA GLN A 131 -12.40 32.21 8.27
C GLN A 131 -12.42 33.73 8.04
N LEU A 132 -13.59 34.30 7.70
CA LEU A 132 -13.72 35.74 7.46
C LEU A 132 -13.39 36.56 8.70
N LYS A 133 -13.91 36.17 9.87
CA LYS A 133 -13.67 36.87 11.15
C LYS A 133 -12.20 36.83 11.56
N ARG A 134 -11.55 35.68 11.38
CA ARG A 134 -10.16 35.47 11.82
C ARG A 134 -9.16 36.13 10.88
N GLU A 135 -9.30 35.93 9.58
CA GLU A 135 -8.27 36.31 8.61
C GLU A 135 -8.43 37.75 8.14
N ARG A 136 -9.66 38.28 8.08
CA ARG A 136 -10.04 39.65 7.62
C ARG A 136 -9.62 40.03 6.19
N ALA A 137 -8.69 39.32 5.57
CA ALA A 137 -8.18 39.50 4.23
C ALA A 137 -7.81 38.14 3.64
N ILE A 138 -8.41 37.79 2.50
CA ILE A 138 -8.25 36.49 1.84
C ILE A 138 -8.01 36.75 0.35
N TRP A 139 -6.83 36.38 -0.12
CA TRP A 139 -6.46 36.47 -1.53
C TRP A 139 -6.47 35.10 -2.20
N VAL A 140 -7.22 34.97 -3.30
CA VAL A 140 -7.34 33.76 -4.12
C VAL A 140 -6.75 34.03 -5.51
N PRO A 141 -5.41 33.88 -5.69
CA PRO A 141 -4.75 34.25 -6.93
C PRO A 141 -5.28 33.51 -8.17
N SER A 142 -5.65 32.24 -8.02
CA SER A 142 -6.11 31.37 -9.12
C SER A 142 -7.42 31.82 -9.76
N LEU A 143 -8.18 32.67 -9.06
CA LEU A 143 -9.45 33.23 -9.55
C LEU A 143 -9.42 34.76 -9.63
N ASP A 144 -8.30 35.39 -9.29
CA ASP A 144 -8.16 36.84 -9.20
C ASP A 144 -9.24 37.50 -8.32
N ILE A 145 -9.52 36.88 -7.15
CA ILE A 145 -10.55 37.32 -6.21
C ILE A 145 -9.91 37.65 -4.84
N TYR A 146 -10.22 38.83 -4.33
CA TYR A 146 -9.83 39.30 -3.00
C TYR A 146 -11.07 39.56 -2.14
N ILE A 147 -11.08 39.00 -0.92
CA ILE A 147 -12.14 39.19 0.07
C ILE A 147 -11.54 39.93 1.27
N THR A 148 -12.21 40.96 1.75
CA THR A 148 -11.89 41.62 3.01
C THR A 148 -13.13 41.72 3.90
N ALA A 149 -12.94 41.53 5.21
CA ALA A 149 -14.02 41.47 6.18
C ALA A 149 -13.67 42.21 7.48
N GLY A 150 -14.69 42.86 8.05
CA GLY A 150 -14.59 43.67 9.25
C GLY A 150 -13.95 45.03 8.98
N GLU A 151 -14.56 46.09 9.50
CA GLU A 151 -14.06 47.45 9.30
C GLU A 151 -12.94 47.82 10.29
N PRO A 152 -11.97 48.67 9.88
CA PRO A 152 -11.75 49.12 8.50
C PRO A 152 -11.32 47.97 7.57
N PHE A 153 -11.75 48.01 6.32
CA PHE A 153 -11.35 47.02 5.31
C PHE A 153 -9.84 47.10 5.03
N VAL A 154 -9.21 45.95 4.85
CA VAL A 154 -7.78 45.85 4.53
C VAL A 154 -7.60 46.09 3.02
N PRO A 155 -6.87 47.15 2.60
CA PRO A 155 -6.63 47.41 1.18
C PRO A 155 -5.84 46.27 0.51
N PHE A 156 -6.18 45.93 -0.74
CA PHE A 156 -5.52 44.84 -1.46
C PHE A 156 -3.99 45.03 -1.57
N ALA A 157 -3.52 46.24 -1.86
CA ALA A 157 -2.10 46.54 -1.96
C ALA A 157 -1.35 46.32 -0.63
N GLU A 158 -1.99 46.65 0.50
CA GLU A 158 -1.42 46.41 1.84
C GLU A 158 -1.35 44.92 2.14
N HIS A 159 -2.43 44.18 1.89
CA HIS A 159 -2.44 42.73 2.07
C HIS A 159 -1.39 42.05 1.18
N ARG A 160 -1.30 42.44 -0.11
CA ARG A 160 -0.28 41.92 -1.03
C ARG A 160 1.14 42.15 -0.52
N LYS A 161 1.43 43.33 0.04
CA LYS A 161 2.72 43.63 0.68
C LYS A 161 2.98 42.71 1.88
N SER A 162 1.95 42.42 2.69
CA SER A 162 2.10 41.50 3.82
C SER A 162 2.45 40.06 3.42
N LEU A 163 2.06 39.64 2.22
CA LEU A 163 2.36 38.31 1.66
C LEU A 163 3.80 38.19 1.11
N GLU A 164 4.52 39.31 0.88
CA GLU A 164 5.86 39.26 0.27
C GLU A 164 6.87 38.45 1.10
N ALA A 165 6.76 38.52 2.43
CA ALA A 165 7.61 37.74 3.34
C ALA A 165 7.42 36.22 3.23
N TRP A 166 6.29 35.78 2.67
CA TRP A 166 5.89 34.38 2.54
C TRP A 166 6.04 33.84 1.11
N LYS A 167 6.53 34.67 0.18
CA LYS A 167 6.71 34.29 -1.22
C LYS A 167 7.67 33.10 -1.33
N GLY A 168 7.29 32.10 -2.14
CA GLY A 168 8.10 30.89 -2.37
C GLY A 168 8.03 29.86 -1.24
N GLN A 169 7.17 30.06 -0.23
CA GLN A 169 7.03 29.13 0.89
C GLN A 169 6.09 27.95 0.61
N ARG A 170 5.42 27.91 -0.55
CA ARG A 170 4.60 26.74 -0.92
C ARG A 170 5.50 25.52 -1.03
N ILE A 171 4.97 24.35 -0.66
CA ILE A 171 5.72 23.09 -0.77
C ILE A 171 6.21 22.85 -2.19
N LEU A 172 5.39 23.14 -3.21
CA LEU A 172 5.80 22.98 -4.61
C LEU A 172 6.90 23.96 -5.02
N ASP A 173 6.88 25.20 -4.52
CA ASP A 173 7.94 26.19 -4.79
C ASP A 173 9.26 25.73 -4.16
N ARG A 174 9.19 25.22 -2.93
CA ARG A 174 10.34 24.65 -2.21
C ARG A 174 10.90 23.42 -2.94
N ILE A 175 10.06 22.48 -3.37
CA ILE A 175 10.50 21.30 -4.13
C ILE A 175 11.22 21.70 -5.42
N GLN A 176 10.77 22.78 -6.07
CA GLN A 176 11.40 23.26 -7.31
C GLN A 176 12.75 23.96 -7.07
N ALA A 177 12.94 24.58 -5.90
CA ALA A 177 14.13 25.38 -5.58
C ALA A 177 15.18 24.64 -4.74
N GLU A 178 14.75 23.70 -3.89
CA GLU A 178 15.63 22.89 -3.05
C GLU A 178 16.37 21.84 -3.89
N PRO A 179 17.64 21.54 -3.58
CA PRO A 179 18.37 20.47 -4.27
C PRO A 179 17.74 19.10 -4.00
N GLU A 180 17.87 18.18 -4.94
CA GLU A 180 17.55 16.78 -4.70
C GLU A 180 18.41 16.22 -3.54
N ALA A 181 17.79 15.44 -2.66
CA ALA A 181 18.52 14.77 -1.59
C ALA A 181 19.44 13.68 -2.16
N SER A 182 20.67 13.61 -1.68
CA SER A 182 21.54 12.46 -1.91
C SER A 182 20.98 11.18 -1.28
N TYR A 183 21.46 10.02 -1.73
CA TYR A 183 21.07 8.73 -1.14
C TYR A 183 21.40 8.67 0.37
N GLU A 184 22.56 9.20 0.76
CA GLU A 184 23.00 9.27 2.16
C GLU A 184 22.08 10.16 3.00
N GLU A 185 21.72 11.35 2.49
CA GLU A 185 20.78 12.25 3.18
C GLU A 185 19.39 11.64 3.29
N TYR A 186 18.91 10.98 2.22
CA TYR A 186 17.61 10.33 2.24
C TYR A 186 17.60 9.21 3.28
N THR A 187 18.54 8.27 3.19
CA THR A 187 18.58 7.11 4.10
C THR A 187 18.90 7.48 5.53
N GLY A 188 19.74 8.50 5.78
CA GLY A 188 20.05 8.99 7.12
C GLY A 188 18.85 9.60 7.86
N ARG A 189 17.75 9.92 7.16
CA ARG A 189 16.49 10.39 7.77
C ARG A 189 15.60 9.26 8.28
N TRP A 190 15.86 8.01 7.90
CA TRP A 190 15.03 6.87 8.26
C TRP A 190 15.78 5.92 9.17
N GLU A 191 15.07 5.34 10.13
CA GLU A 191 15.59 4.23 10.92
C GLU A 191 15.84 3.01 10.01
N ASP A 192 16.88 2.23 10.28
CA ASP A 192 17.12 0.97 9.59
C ASP A 192 16.04 -0.06 9.99
N MET A 193 14.97 -0.12 9.19
CA MET A 193 13.86 -1.06 9.40
C MET A 193 14.30 -2.53 9.22
N GLY A 194 15.46 -2.81 8.64
CA GLY A 194 16.04 -4.14 8.58
C GLY A 194 16.67 -4.56 9.91
N SER A 195 17.18 -3.61 10.69
CA SER A 195 17.80 -3.86 11.99
C SER A 195 16.83 -4.49 13.00
N PRO A 196 17.28 -5.44 13.84
CA PRO A 196 16.50 -5.93 14.97
C PRO A 196 16.30 -4.90 16.09
N THR A 197 16.97 -3.74 16.05
CA THR A 197 16.71 -2.63 16.98
C THR A 197 15.45 -1.84 16.61
N TYR A 198 15.01 -1.92 15.36
CA TYR A 198 13.79 -1.27 14.91
C TYR A 198 12.56 -2.03 15.41
N VAL A 199 11.66 -1.30 16.08
CA VAL A 199 10.39 -1.84 16.59
C VAL A 199 9.26 -1.05 15.97
N ASN A 200 8.49 -1.68 15.08
CA ASN A 200 7.26 -1.08 14.59
C ASN A 200 6.20 -1.11 15.72
N PRO A 201 5.65 0.04 16.14
CA PRO A 201 4.74 0.13 17.28
C PRO A 201 3.39 -0.58 17.05
N GLN A 202 3.05 -0.91 15.79
CA GLN A 202 1.82 -1.59 15.41
C GLN A 202 2.09 -2.98 14.79
N GLN A 203 3.28 -3.53 14.96
CA GLN A 203 3.62 -4.83 14.37
C GLN A 203 2.72 -5.95 14.91
N THR A 204 1.99 -6.60 14.01
CA THR A 204 1.27 -7.84 14.30
C THR A 204 2.03 -9.03 13.69
N GLY A 205 2.03 -10.17 14.40
CA GLY A 205 2.60 -11.41 13.88
C GLY A 205 4.13 -11.42 13.76
N ALA A 206 4.62 -11.91 12.61
CA ALA A 206 6.00 -12.36 12.42
C ALA A 206 7.06 -11.24 12.32
N GLY A 207 6.64 -10.00 12.06
CA GLY A 207 7.53 -8.89 11.76
C GLY A 207 8.20 -8.98 10.40
N HIS A 208 9.45 -8.53 10.31
CA HIS A 208 10.24 -8.56 9.08
C HIS A 208 10.54 -10.00 8.66
N ILE A 209 10.07 -10.39 7.47
CA ILE A 209 10.24 -11.72 6.89
C ILE A 209 10.62 -11.60 5.41
N ILE A 210 11.72 -12.25 5.03
CA ILE A 210 12.09 -12.49 3.63
C ILE A 210 11.59 -13.89 3.26
N GLY A 211 10.60 -13.98 2.39
CA GLY A 211 10.11 -15.29 1.95
C GLY A 211 10.94 -15.84 0.80
N LEU A 212 11.43 -17.06 0.91
CA LEU A 212 12.21 -17.80 -0.07
C LEU A 212 11.39 -18.98 -0.60
N ALA A 213 11.40 -19.14 -1.91
CA ALA A 213 10.68 -20.20 -2.62
C ALA A 213 11.22 -20.32 -4.05
N TRP A 214 10.69 -21.27 -4.83
CA TRP A 214 10.81 -21.24 -6.29
C TRP A 214 9.65 -20.42 -6.90
N ASP A 215 9.70 -20.13 -8.19
CA ASP A 215 8.56 -19.50 -8.89
C ASP A 215 7.27 -20.28 -8.61
N SER A 216 6.28 -19.57 -8.06
CA SER A 216 4.92 -20.05 -7.78
C SER A 216 4.79 -21.32 -6.92
N SER A 217 5.83 -21.71 -6.19
CA SER A 217 5.81 -22.92 -5.36
C SER A 217 4.76 -22.84 -4.25
N ILE A 218 4.14 -23.96 -3.90
CA ILE A 218 3.19 -24.05 -2.79
C ILE A 218 3.94 -23.98 -1.46
N HIS A 219 5.06 -24.69 -1.35
CA HIS A 219 5.91 -24.72 -0.16
C HIS A 219 6.89 -23.54 -0.18
N LYS A 220 6.83 -22.70 0.85
CA LYS A 220 7.62 -21.46 1.00
C LYS A 220 8.22 -21.36 2.40
N PHE A 221 9.35 -20.66 2.51
CA PHE A 221 10.13 -20.48 3.74
C PHE A 221 10.32 -19.00 4.05
N GLY A 222 9.79 -18.50 5.15
CA GLY A 222 10.01 -17.16 5.66
C GLY A 222 11.24 -17.11 6.56
N ILE A 223 12.18 -16.22 6.23
CA ILE A 223 13.40 -15.96 6.98
C ILE A 223 13.23 -14.66 7.77
N ASP A 224 13.31 -14.72 9.09
CA ASP A 224 13.32 -13.51 9.94
C ASP A 224 14.74 -12.94 10.13
N ARG A 225 14.83 -11.80 10.83
CA ARG A 225 16.11 -11.11 11.11
C ARG A 225 17.13 -11.98 11.84
N GLY A 226 16.68 -13.04 12.52
CA GLY A 226 17.50 -14.00 13.25
C GLY A 226 18.01 -15.17 12.40
N ALA A 227 17.80 -15.16 11.08
CA ALA A 227 17.91 -16.36 10.23
C ALA A 227 16.96 -17.49 10.68
N GLY A 228 15.94 -17.16 11.49
CA GLY A 228 14.89 -18.07 11.89
C GLY A 228 13.95 -18.34 10.72
N VAL A 229 13.53 -19.59 10.59
CA VAL A 229 12.70 -20.08 9.50
C VAL A 229 11.31 -20.36 10.03
N ARG A 230 10.30 -19.98 9.25
CA ARG A 230 8.90 -20.41 9.42
C ARG A 230 8.29 -20.67 8.05
N ASN A 231 7.27 -21.51 7.95
CA ASN A 231 6.49 -21.57 6.72
C ASN A 231 5.55 -20.37 6.59
N ASP A 232 5.07 -20.13 5.37
CA ASP A 232 4.04 -19.13 5.12
C ASP A 232 2.64 -19.64 5.53
N PHE A 233 1.63 -18.75 5.55
CA PHE A 233 0.30 -19.12 6.03
C PHE A 233 -0.46 -20.07 5.09
N GLY A 234 -0.18 -20.06 3.79
CA GLY A 234 -0.80 -21.01 2.85
C GLY A 234 -0.07 -22.35 2.71
N ASN A 235 1.10 -22.56 3.33
CA ASN A 235 1.81 -23.83 3.27
C ASN A 235 1.02 -24.91 4.04
N PRO A 236 0.72 -26.08 3.41
CA PRO A 236 0.08 -27.21 4.10
C PRO A 236 0.88 -27.72 5.30
N ASP A 237 2.19 -27.55 5.26
CA ASP A 237 3.12 -27.95 6.31
C ASP A 237 3.36 -26.78 7.28
N ARG A 238 3.50 -27.09 8.57
CA ARG A 238 3.61 -26.09 9.67
C ARG A 238 4.87 -26.34 10.48
N PHE A 239 5.86 -25.45 10.40
CA PHE A 239 7.12 -25.59 11.11
C PHE A 239 7.80 -24.26 11.44
N ARG A 240 8.73 -24.36 12.39
CA ARG A 240 9.73 -23.35 12.72
C ARG A 240 11.10 -24.01 12.88
N PHE A 241 12.15 -23.35 12.43
CA PHE A 241 13.52 -23.76 12.65
C PHE A 241 14.35 -22.54 13.05
N TRP A 242 15.30 -22.67 13.97
CA TRP A 242 16.23 -21.58 14.27
C TRP A 242 17.54 -22.10 14.84
N PHE A 243 18.61 -21.36 14.58
CA PHE A 243 19.87 -21.48 15.30
C PHE A 243 19.79 -20.65 16.58
N GLU A 244 20.34 -21.16 17.68
CA GLU A 244 20.29 -20.47 18.97
C GLU A 244 20.98 -19.11 18.94
N VAL A 245 22.04 -18.95 18.15
CA VAL A 245 22.76 -17.68 17.98
C VAL A 245 21.88 -16.56 17.39
N GLY A 246 20.85 -16.95 16.63
CA GLY A 246 19.90 -16.05 15.99
C GLY A 246 18.50 -16.08 16.62
N ASP A 247 18.35 -16.63 17.83
CA ASP A 247 17.05 -16.72 18.50
C ASP A 247 16.54 -15.33 18.89
N ILE A 248 15.64 -14.78 18.06
CA ILE A 248 15.05 -13.45 18.24
C ILE A 248 14.35 -13.28 19.59
N THR A 249 13.88 -14.37 20.21
CA THR A 249 13.18 -14.32 21.50
C THR A 249 14.13 -14.03 22.67
N LYS A 250 15.44 -14.25 22.47
CA LYS A 250 16.49 -13.94 23.45
C LYS A 250 17.14 -12.57 23.24
N GLY A 251 16.72 -11.85 22.19
CA GLY A 251 17.29 -10.57 21.79
C GLY A 251 18.62 -10.74 21.04
N ILE A 252 18.66 -10.24 19.80
CA ILE A 252 19.84 -10.37 18.91
C ILE A 252 20.50 -9.03 18.58
N ALA A 253 19.97 -7.92 19.09
CA ALA A 253 20.41 -6.57 18.70
C ALA A 253 21.92 -6.30 18.89
N ARG A 254 22.54 -6.92 19.90
CA ARG A 254 23.97 -6.73 20.20
C ARG A 254 24.89 -7.63 19.37
N THR A 255 24.38 -8.78 18.93
CA THR A 255 25.17 -9.80 18.22
C THR A 255 24.98 -9.73 16.71
N TRP A 256 23.80 -9.34 16.24
CA TRP A 256 23.48 -9.17 14.82
C TRP A 256 24.34 -8.07 14.19
N LYS A 257 24.79 -8.30 12.96
CA LYS A 257 25.65 -7.37 12.21
C LYS A 257 25.02 -6.90 10.91
N LYS A 258 24.41 -7.81 10.16
CA LYS A 258 23.69 -7.50 8.91
C LYS A 258 22.84 -8.67 8.46
N GLN A 259 21.84 -8.37 7.65
CA GLN A 259 21.10 -9.32 6.82
C GLN A 259 21.00 -8.71 5.42
N GLY A 260 21.21 -9.51 4.38
CA GLY A 260 21.15 -9.00 3.00
C GLY A 260 20.95 -10.10 1.97
N LEU A 261 20.61 -9.66 0.76
CA LEU A 261 20.46 -10.50 -0.42
C LEU A 261 21.79 -10.55 -1.21
N HIS A 262 22.06 -11.67 -1.87
CA HIS A 262 23.16 -11.77 -2.83
C HIS A 262 22.78 -11.07 -4.14
N ASP A 263 23.23 -9.84 -4.34
CA ASP A 263 22.96 -9.02 -5.55
C ASP A 263 21.47 -8.95 -5.91
N GLY A 264 20.63 -8.74 -4.90
CA GLY A 264 19.18 -8.68 -5.04
C GLY A 264 18.50 -10.02 -5.35
N LEU A 265 19.23 -11.15 -5.38
CA LEU A 265 18.69 -12.50 -5.63
C LEU A 265 18.25 -13.19 -4.32
N PRO A 266 17.37 -14.21 -4.36
CA PRO A 266 16.80 -14.86 -3.17
C PRO A 266 17.76 -15.84 -2.47
N VAL A 267 18.97 -15.36 -2.19
CA VAL A 267 19.96 -16.00 -1.32
C VAL A 267 20.25 -15.01 -0.20
N VAL A 268 19.74 -15.32 0.99
CA VAL A 268 19.82 -14.43 2.17
C VAL A 268 21.03 -14.81 3.00
N THR A 269 21.85 -13.84 3.37
CA THR A 269 22.92 -14.05 4.37
C THR A 269 22.63 -13.21 5.60
N THR A 270 22.66 -13.85 6.77
CA THR A 270 22.58 -13.17 8.08
C THR A 270 23.86 -13.39 8.85
N VAL A 271 24.40 -12.31 9.44
CA VAL A 271 25.69 -12.33 10.14
C VAL A 271 25.50 -11.99 11.62
N PHE A 272 26.10 -12.81 12.48
CA PHE A 272 26.18 -12.58 13.92
C PHE A 272 27.64 -12.63 14.40
N GLU A 273 27.93 -11.88 15.46
CA GLU A 273 29.18 -12.02 16.22
C GLU A 273 28.85 -12.12 17.71
N ARG A 274 29.32 -13.20 18.35
CA ARG A 274 29.10 -13.47 19.77
C ARG A 274 30.34 -14.14 20.36
N GLU A 275 30.82 -13.63 21.49
CA GLU A 275 31.93 -14.22 22.26
C GLU A 275 33.21 -14.46 21.44
N GLY A 276 33.51 -13.56 20.49
CA GLY A 276 34.69 -13.69 19.62
C GLY A 276 34.53 -14.71 18.48
N ILE A 277 33.31 -15.20 18.23
CA ILE A 277 32.96 -16.07 17.10
C ILE A 277 32.08 -15.29 16.13
N ARG A 278 32.32 -15.47 14.83
CA ARG A 278 31.47 -14.98 13.75
C ARG A 278 30.68 -16.13 13.16
N TYR A 279 29.38 -15.89 12.93
CA TYR A 279 28.44 -16.83 12.35
C TYR A 279 27.83 -16.19 11.11
N GLU A 280 27.96 -16.85 9.96
CA GLU A 280 27.38 -16.41 8.69
C GLU A 280 26.42 -17.50 8.22
N ILE A 281 25.12 -17.19 8.20
CA ILE A 281 24.06 -18.12 7.83
C ILE A 281 23.51 -17.71 6.47
N GLU A 282 23.83 -18.48 5.44
CA GLU A 282 23.32 -18.32 4.07
C GLU A 282 22.13 -19.27 3.85
N GLN A 283 21.00 -18.76 3.34
CA GLN A 283 19.75 -19.50 3.18
C GLN A 283 19.11 -19.26 1.80
N PHE A 284 18.72 -20.33 1.12
CA PHE A 284 17.98 -20.28 -0.15
C PHE A 284 17.08 -21.51 -0.33
N ALA A 285 16.02 -21.40 -1.12
CA ALA A 285 15.08 -22.49 -1.38
C ALA A 285 15.37 -23.16 -2.74
N TYR A 286 15.28 -24.49 -2.78
CA TYR A 286 15.57 -25.30 -3.97
C TYR A 286 14.58 -26.47 -4.11
N PRO A 287 14.11 -26.82 -5.33
CA PRO A 287 13.24 -27.98 -5.51
C PRO A 287 13.97 -29.30 -5.22
N LEU A 288 13.33 -30.21 -4.48
CA LEU A 288 13.95 -31.48 -4.05
C LEU A 288 14.39 -32.34 -5.25
N GLU A 289 13.55 -32.37 -6.30
CA GLU A 289 13.80 -33.11 -7.54
C GLU A 289 14.71 -32.35 -8.53
N GLY A 290 15.18 -31.16 -8.17
CA GLY A 290 15.85 -30.23 -9.08
C GLY A 290 14.88 -29.33 -9.86
N PRO A 291 15.40 -28.35 -10.62
CA PRO A 291 14.58 -27.37 -11.32
C PRO A 291 13.57 -28.06 -12.24
N PRO A 292 12.27 -27.72 -12.14
CA PRO A 292 11.25 -28.35 -12.96
C PRO A 292 11.41 -27.93 -14.43
N ALA A 293 11.13 -28.84 -15.36
CA ALA A 293 11.17 -28.55 -16.80
C ALA A 293 10.09 -27.55 -17.25
N GLU A 294 8.96 -27.54 -16.54
CA GLU A 294 7.84 -26.62 -16.77
C GLU A 294 7.50 -25.89 -15.48
N ARG A 295 6.98 -24.66 -15.61
CA ARG A 295 6.47 -23.89 -14.47
C ARG A 295 5.35 -24.66 -13.79
N ARG A 296 5.48 -24.91 -12.49
CA ARG A 296 4.48 -25.55 -11.61
C ARG A 296 4.74 -25.11 -10.18
N GLY A 297 3.82 -25.37 -9.26
CA GLY A 297 4.00 -25.00 -7.85
C GLY A 297 3.89 -26.16 -6.87
N ASP A 298 3.31 -27.27 -7.29
CA ASP A 298 3.17 -28.54 -6.57
C ASP A 298 4.47 -29.35 -6.58
N MET A 299 5.58 -28.70 -6.21
CA MET A 299 6.90 -29.31 -6.09
C MET A 299 7.31 -29.38 -4.62
N ARG A 300 8.01 -30.46 -4.23
CA ARG A 300 8.60 -30.55 -2.90
C ARG A 300 9.81 -29.60 -2.85
N MET A 301 9.88 -28.77 -1.83
CA MET A 301 10.95 -27.78 -1.70
C MET A 301 11.86 -28.11 -0.53
N VAL A 302 13.12 -27.68 -0.62
CA VAL A 302 14.12 -27.79 0.45
C VAL A 302 14.68 -26.40 0.71
N LEU A 303 14.69 -25.98 1.96
CA LEU A 303 15.52 -24.85 2.37
C LEU A 303 16.94 -25.36 2.62
N MET A 304 17.88 -24.88 1.80
CA MET A 304 19.31 -25.10 1.95
C MET A 304 19.86 -24.01 2.86
N GLN A 305 20.59 -24.40 3.90
CA GLN A 305 21.17 -23.47 4.86
C GLN A 305 22.62 -23.82 5.08
N ARG A 306 23.54 -22.88 4.89
CA ARG A 306 24.96 -23.04 5.26
C ARG A 306 25.28 -22.10 6.41
N LEU A 307 25.72 -22.67 7.52
CA LEU A 307 26.32 -21.94 8.63
C LEU A 307 27.85 -22.02 8.49
N ARG A 308 28.50 -20.89 8.24
CA ARG A 308 29.95 -20.74 8.32
C ARG A 308 30.33 -20.10 9.65
N VAL A 309 31.27 -20.72 10.36
CA VAL A 309 31.70 -20.31 11.71
C VAL A 309 33.21 -20.08 11.70
N SER A 310 33.65 -18.91 12.16
CA SER A 310 35.07 -18.55 12.27
C SER A 310 35.36 -17.80 13.57
N THR A 311 36.63 -17.81 14.00
CA THR A 311 37.06 -17.05 15.17
C THR A 311 37.55 -15.66 14.77
N LEU A 312 37.17 -14.63 15.53
CA LEU A 312 37.57 -13.25 15.28
C LEU A 312 39.01 -12.96 15.75
N ASP A 313 39.53 -13.78 16.67
CA ASP A 313 40.90 -13.70 17.19
C ASP A 313 41.88 -14.66 16.50
N GLY A 314 41.40 -15.43 15.51
CA GLY A 314 42.19 -16.41 14.78
C GLY A 314 42.63 -17.63 15.60
N LYS A 315 42.16 -17.79 16.85
CA LYS A 315 42.53 -18.93 17.69
C LYS A 315 41.63 -20.14 17.39
N PRO A 316 42.14 -21.37 17.55
CA PRO A 316 41.30 -22.56 17.40
C PRO A 316 40.29 -22.63 18.56
N ARG A 317 39.06 -23.05 18.27
CA ARG A 317 37.98 -23.14 19.26
C ARG A 317 37.02 -24.28 18.93
N ARG A 318 36.55 -24.95 19.99
CA ARG A 318 35.44 -25.88 19.90
C ARG A 318 34.14 -25.15 20.23
N VAL A 319 33.19 -25.13 19.29
CA VAL A 319 31.94 -24.37 19.43
C VAL A 319 30.74 -25.32 19.26
N PRO A 320 29.81 -25.38 20.23
CA PRO A 320 28.56 -26.11 20.05
C PRO A 320 27.58 -25.28 19.19
N ILE A 321 27.13 -25.85 18.08
CA ILE A 321 26.07 -25.28 17.26
C ILE A 321 24.74 -25.86 17.73
N ASN A 322 23.96 -25.01 18.39
CA ASN A 322 22.63 -25.36 18.89
C ASN A 322 21.57 -24.92 17.90
N LEU A 323 20.66 -25.83 17.56
CA LEU A 323 19.50 -25.55 16.72
C LEU A 323 18.24 -26.18 17.29
N SER A 324 17.10 -25.65 16.89
CA SER A 324 15.78 -26.13 17.29
C SER A 324 14.90 -26.23 16.06
N HIS A 325 14.15 -27.32 15.96
CA HIS A 325 13.14 -27.52 14.92
C HIS A 325 11.82 -27.92 15.57
N ARG A 326 10.78 -27.16 15.29
CA ARG A 326 9.41 -27.37 15.76
C ARG A 326 8.52 -27.61 14.56
N ARG A 327 7.80 -28.72 14.48
CA ARG A 327 6.94 -29.07 13.32
C ARG A 327 5.64 -29.72 13.76
N ALA A 328 4.55 -29.40 13.08
CA ALA A 328 3.26 -30.04 13.32
C ALA A 328 3.32 -31.50 12.89
N MET A 329 2.78 -32.36 13.73
CA MET A 329 2.61 -33.79 13.45
C MET A 329 1.12 -34.12 13.39
N PRO A 330 0.70 -35.09 12.55
CA PRO A 330 -0.67 -35.60 12.56
C PRO A 330 -1.09 -36.07 13.96
N GLY A 331 -2.34 -35.81 14.34
CA GLY A 331 -2.87 -36.19 15.66
C GLY A 331 -2.96 -37.70 15.85
N GLY A 332 -2.83 -38.17 17.10
CA GLY A 332 -3.01 -39.58 17.47
C GLY A 332 -1.79 -40.48 17.30
N LEU A 333 -0.61 -39.93 16.99
CA LEU A 333 0.61 -40.69 16.69
C LEU A 333 1.78 -40.33 17.60
N SER A 334 2.71 -41.28 17.73
CA SER A 334 3.90 -41.13 18.55
C SER A 334 4.78 -39.99 18.02
N SER A 335 5.14 -39.10 18.92
CA SER A 335 5.99 -37.95 18.62
C SER A 335 7.47 -38.19 18.89
N ILE A 336 7.88 -39.44 18.82
CA ILE A 336 9.27 -39.82 19.04
C ILE A 336 10.05 -39.52 17.77
N PHE A 337 11.15 -38.80 17.93
CA PHE A 337 12.14 -38.61 16.89
C PHE A 337 13.15 -39.74 16.90
N ASP A 338 13.56 -40.16 15.71
CA ASP A 338 14.77 -40.95 15.52
C ASP A 338 15.84 -40.03 14.93
N VAL A 339 16.94 -39.90 15.65
CA VAL A 339 18.10 -39.13 15.21
C VAL A 339 19.23 -40.11 14.95
N GLU A 340 19.52 -40.30 13.66
CA GLU A 340 20.57 -41.19 13.19
C GLU A 340 21.78 -40.34 12.81
N GLN A 341 22.96 -40.77 13.25
CA GLN A 341 24.23 -40.14 12.87
C GLN A 341 25.10 -41.15 12.13
N SER A 342 25.56 -40.76 10.94
CA SER A 342 26.50 -41.52 10.12
C SER A 342 27.65 -40.59 9.71
N GLY A 343 28.81 -40.75 10.35
CA GLY A 343 29.93 -39.83 10.19
C GLY A 343 29.57 -38.40 10.61
N ALA A 344 29.83 -37.43 9.72
CA ALA A 344 29.51 -36.02 9.92
C ALA A 344 28.02 -35.68 9.69
N LYS A 345 27.23 -36.63 9.18
CA LYS A 345 25.83 -36.44 8.84
C LYS A 345 24.90 -36.87 9.97
N THR A 346 23.93 -36.03 10.30
CA THR A 346 22.84 -36.31 11.23
C THR A 346 21.50 -36.16 10.53
N THR A 347 20.65 -37.19 10.59
CA THR A 347 19.31 -37.20 9.99
C THR A 347 18.27 -37.30 11.09
N VAL A 348 17.23 -36.47 11.02
CA VAL A 348 16.12 -36.50 11.96
C VAL A 348 14.89 -37.04 11.26
N ARG A 349 14.30 -38.11 11.80
CA ARG A 349 13.08 -38.76 11.31
C ARG A 349 11.99 -38.75 12.36
N ASN A 350 10.74 -38.82 11.92
CA ASN A 350 9.66 -39.23 12.81
C ASN A 350 9.62 -40.76 12.89
N ARG A 351 9.49 -41.33 14.10
CA ARG A 351 9.45 -42.78 14.26
C ARG A 351 8.15 -43.39 13.70
N SER A 352 7.05 -42.64 13.76
CA SER A 352 5.73 -43.16 13.36
C SER A 352 5.53 -43.33 11.86
N PHE A 353 6.17 -42.52 11.01
CA PHE A 353 5.99 -42.58 9.56
C PHE A 353 7.30 -42.79 8.79
N GLY A 354 8.45 -42.82 9.48
CA GLY A 354 9.77 -42.92 8.85
C GLY A 354 10.16 -41.68 8.03
N GLN A 355 9.37 -40.61 8.09
CA GLN A 355 9.60 -39.43 7.27
C GLN A 355 10.75 -38.59 7.83
N THR A 356 11.63 -38.13 6.95
CA THR A 356 12.76 -37.26 7.27
C THR A 356 12.29 -35.81 7.40
N LEU A 357 12.63 -35.22 8.55
CA LEU A 357 12.31 -33.84 8.91
C LEU A 357 13.39 -32.88 8.41
N LEU A 358 14.66 -33.25 8.57
CA LEU A 358 15.83 -32.49 8.15
C LEU A 358 17.08 -33.39 8.12
N GLU A 359 18.06 -32.98 7.33
CA GLU A 359 19.42 -33.53 7.29
C GLU A 359 20.41 -32.42 7.68
N ILE A 360 21.44 -32.77 8.43
CA ILE A 360 22.54 -31.88 8.82
C ILE A 360 23.86 -32.55 8.45
N ASP A 361 24.77 -31.82 7.82
CA ASP A 361 26.09 -32.30 7.40
C ASP A 361 27.21 -31.34 7.86
N GLY A 362 28.40 -31.87 8.10
CA GLY A 362 29.60 -31.12 8.49
C GLY A 362 29.91 -31.07 9.99
N GLY A 363 29.19 -31.83 10.82
CA GLY A 363 29.40 -31.85 12.27
C GLY A 363 30.67 -32.58 12.72
N ASP A 364 31.33 -32.09 13.77
CA ASP A 364 32.47 -32.75 14.40
C ASP A 364 32.05 -33.54 15.64
N GLY A 365 32.07 -34.86 15.52
CA GLY A 365 31.73 -35.75 16.63
C GLY A 365 30.23 -35.89 16.87
N ARG A 366 29.86 -36.48 18.01
CA ARG A 366 28.50 -36.95 18.28
C ARG A 366 27.53 -35.78 18.51
N ALA A 367 26.42 -35.76 17.77
CA ALA A 367 25.31 -34.86 18.00
C ALA A 367 24.59 -35.22 19.31
N VAL A 368 24.31 -34.21 20.13
CA VAL A 368 23.46 -34.34 21.33
C VAL A 368 22.08 -33.83 20.98
N TRP A 369 21.03 -34.55 21.32
CA TRP A 369 19.67 -34.13 20.98
C TRP A 369 18.65 -34.47 22.06
N SER A 370 17.54 -33.74 22.07
CA SER A 370 16.40 -33.99 22.92
C SER A 370 15.08 -33.69 22.21
N GLY A 371 14.11 -34.60 22.36
CA GLY A 371 12.72 -34.29 22.08
C GLY A 371 12.13 -33.42 23.19
N VAL A 372 11.42 -32.37 22.82
CA VAL A 372 10.85 -31.38 23.74
C VAL A 372 9.34 -31.42 23.60
N GLN A 373 8.66 -31.62 24.73
CA GLN A 373 7.21 -31.52 24.80
C GLN A 373 6.81 -30.04 24.76
N ASP A 374 5.96 -29.70 23.80
CA ASP A 374 5.42 -28.35 23.65
C ASP A 374 4.06 -28.28 24.34
N TYR A 375 3.94 -27.47 25.38
CA TYR A 375 2.71 -27.37 26.17
C TYR A 375 1.65 -26.47 25.51
N ASP A 376 2.07 -25.57 24.61
CA ASP A 376 1.20 -24.55 24.02
C ASP A 376 0.41 -25.06 22.79
N ASP A 377 0.95 -26.04 22.06
CA ASP A 377 0.26 -26.66 20.93
C ASP A 377 0.53 -28.16 20.87
N GLN A 378 -0.49 -28.95 21.24
CA GLN A 378 -0.43 -30.41 21.26
C GLN A 378 -0.20 -31.06 19.89
N ARG A 379 -0.23 -30.32 18.78
CA ARG A 379 0.16 -30.81 17.44
C ARG A 379 1.62 -30.54 17.10
N MET A 380 2.25 -29.55 17.70
CA MET A 380 3.64 -29.21 17.42
C MET A 380 4.60 -30.10 18.23
N ARG A 381 5.67 -30.55 17.58
CA ARG A 381 6.74 -31.31 18.24
C ARG A 381 8.08 -30.66 17.97
N ARG A 382 8.90 -30.58 19.01
CA ARG A 382 10.18 -29.89 18.96
C ARG A 382 11.32 -30.85 19.22
N VAL A 383 12.38 -30.74 18.41
CA VAL A 383 13.66 -31.37 18.65
C VAL A 383 14.73 -30.28 18.79
N ASN A 384 15.56 -30.42 19.82
CA ASN A 384 16.75 -29.60 20.00
C ASN A 384 17.98 -30.45 19.67
N ILE A 385 18.94 -29.88 18.94
CA ILE A 385 20.15 -30.58 18.52
C ILE A 385 21.35 -29.66 18.75
N SER A 386 22.41 -30.24 19.31
CA SER A 386 23.71 -29.60 19.53
C SER A 386 24.79 -30.38 18.79
N ILE A 387 25.45 -29.73 17.84
CA ILE A 387 26.51 -30.32 17.02
C ILE A 387 27.83 -29.59 17.32
N PRO A 388 28.88 -30.29 17.79
CA PRO A 388 30.17 -29.65 17.99
C PRO A 388 30.82 -29.30 16.65
N LEU A 389 31.51 -28.16 16.58
CA LEU A 389 32.43 -27.80 15.50
C LEU A 389 33.81 -27.47 16.07
N GLU A 390 34.85 -28.04 15.48
CA GLU A 390 36.26 -27.78 15.76
C GLU A 390 36.80 -26.76 14.75
N ILE A 391 36.83 -25.49 15.15
CA ILE A 391 37.30 -24.39 14.29
C ILE A 391 38.83 -24.32 14.37
N PRO A 392 39.54 -24.48 13.24
CA PRO A 392 41.01 -24.39 13.23
C PRO A 392 41.50 -22.94 13.39
N ALA A 393 42.76 -22.77 13.76
CA ALA A 393 43.39 -21.45 13.86
C ALA A 393 43.37 -20.74 12.49
N GLY A 394 42.91 -19.49 12.46
CA GLY A 394 42.79 -18.68 11.25
C GLY A 394 41.81 -19.22 10.18
N GLY A 395 41.08 -20.29 10.46
CA GLY A 395 40.17 -20.93 9.52
C GLY A 395 38.70 -20.82 9.91
N ALA A 396 37.86 -21.50 9.13
CA ALA A 396 36.42 -21.57 9.33
C ALA A 396 35.94 -23.01 9.21
N ARG A 397 34.78 -23.30 9.80
CA ARG A 397 34.04 -24.55 9.62
C ARG A 397 32.64 -24.28 9.11
N GLU A 398 32.12 -25.23 8.36
CA GLU A 398 30.81 -25.12 7.74
C GLU A 398 29.92 -26.29 8.16
N LEU A 399 28.65 -25.97 8.38
CA LEU A 399 27.58 -26.91 8.64
C LEU A 399 26.47 -26.64 7.63
N VAL A 400 25.99 -27.66 6.94
CA VAL A 400 24.87 -27.56 6.00
C VAL A 400 23.63 -28.19 6.61
N VAL A 401 22.50 -27.48 6.61
CA VAL A 401 21.20 -27.98 7.03
C VAL A 401 20.25 -27.98 5.84
N LYS A 402 19.66 -29.12 5.54
CA LYS A 402 18.64 -29.31 4.50
C LYS A 402 17.28 -29.53 5.17
N LEU A 403 16.36 -28.60 4.98
CA LEU A 403 15.03 -28.63 5.59
C LEU A 403 13.95 -28.80 4.51
N PRO A 404 13.47 -30.03 4.23
CA PRO A 404 12.42 -30.27 3.25
C PRO A 404 11.04 -29.82 3.76
N SER A 405 10.22 -29.28 2.87
CA SER A 405 8.79 -29.03 3.03
C SER A 405 8.06 -29.54 1.77
N PRO A 406 7.20 -30.58 1.89
CA PRO A 406 6.81 -31.29 3.11
C PRO A 406 7.93 -32.21 3.65
N MET A 407 7.67 -32.93 4.76
CA MET A 407 8.54 -34.03 5.19
C MET A 407 8.61 -35.09 4.08
N VAL A 408 9.74 -35.78 3.97
CA VAL A 408 9.99 -36.73 2.88
C VAL A 408 10.04 -38.16 3.37
N ASP A 409 9.50 -39.08 2.59
CA ASP A 409 9.63 -40.53 2.77
C ASP A 409 11.06 -41.02 2.43
N ASP A 410 11.31 -42.32 2.49
CA ASP A 410 12.64 -42.90 2.21
C ASP A 410 13.14 -42.57 0.79
N ALA A 411 12.25 -42.57 -0.20
CA ALA A 411 12.59 -42.21 -1.57
C ALA A 411 13.01 -40.74 -1.67
N GLY A 412 12.25 -39.83 -1.03
CA GLY A 412 12.62 -38.42 -0.96
C GLY A 412 13.85 -38.16 -0.08
N ALA A 413 14.09 -38.95 0.96
CA ALA A 413 15.29 -38.88 1.79
C ALA A 413 16.55 -39.26 0.98
N ALA A 414 16.44 -40.25 0.09
CA ALA A 414 17.51 -40.61 -0.83
C ALA A 414 17.82 -39.48 -1.83
N LEU A 415 16.81 -38.71 -2.26
CA LEU A 415 17.02 -37.50 -3.08
C LEU A 415 17.65 -36.36 -2.27
N LEU A 416 17.14 -36.10 -1.06
CA LEU A 416 17.65 -35.07 -0.15
C LEU A 416 19.14 -35.28 0.15
N ALA A 417 19.54 -36.52 0.39
CA ALA A 417 20.92 -36.91 0.68
C ALA A 417 21.87 -36.64 -0.51
N LYS A 418 21.37 -36.68 -1.75
CA LYS A 418 22.13 -36.43 -2.98
C LYS A 418 22.28 -34.95 -3.33
N LEU A 419 21.47 -34.06 -2.74
CA LEU A 419 21.58 -32.63 -3.00
C LEU A 419 22.94 -32.11 -2.51
N ASP A 420 23.70 -31.54 -3.45
CA ASP A 420 24.92 -30.81 -3.17
C ASP A 420 24.62 -29.32 -2.97
N TYR A 421 25.23 -28.71 -1.95
CA TYR A 421 24.94 -27.32 -1.59
C TYR A 421 25.39 -26.34 -2.68
N GLU A 422 26.61 -26.48 -3.19
CA GLU A 422 27.18 -25.53 -4.15
C GLU A 422 26.49 -25.62 -5.52
N GLN A 423 26.16 -26.83 -5.96
CA GLN A 423 25.37 -27.04 -7.17
C GLN A 423 23.97 -26.45 -7.04
N ALA A 424 23.26 -26.70 -5.93
CA ALA A 424 21.94 -26.14 -5.69
C ALA A 424 21.97 -24.60 -5.60
N ARG A 425 23.01 -24.03 -4.97
CA ARG A 425 23.22 -22.59 -4.87
C ARG A 425 23.44 -21.98 -6.26
N THR A 426 24.33 -22.57 -7.05
CA THR A 426 24.63 -22.13 -8.41
C THR A 426 23.41 -22.21 -9.31
N ALA A 427 22.66 -23.32 -9.26
CA ALA A 427 21.42 -23.49 -10.02
C ALA A 427 20.33 -22.48 -9.62
N THR A 428 20.21 -22.17 -8.31
CA THR A 428 19.28 -21.15 -7.82
C THR A 428 19.63 -19.77 -8.36
N LEU A 429 20.90 -19.36 -8.27
CA LEU A 429 21.36 -18.08 -8.81
C LEU A 429 21.17 -18.01 -10.33
N GLY A 430 21.49 -19.08 -11.06
CA GLY A 430 21.31 -19.17 -12.50
C GLY A 430 19.85 -19.02 -12.92
N PHE A 431 18.93 -19.71 -12.23
CA PHE A 431 17.50 -19.63 -12.51
C PHE A 431 16.94 -18.21 -12.33
N TRP A 432 17.23 -17.56 -11.20
CA TRP A 432 16.70 -16.21 -10.94
C TRP A 432 17.37 -15.14 -11.79
N THR A 433 18.65 -15.32 -12.11
CA THR A 433 19.36 -14.44 -13.06
C THR A 433 18.75 -14.57 -14.45
N ALA A 434 18.47 -15.78 -14.93
CA ALA A 434 17.81 -16.00 -16.21
C ALA A 434 16.42 -15.35 -16.29
N TRP A 435 15.67 -15.33 -15.18
CA TRP A 435 14.43 -14.56 -15.11
C TRP A 435 14.69 -13.07 -15.32
N ILE A 436 15.62 -12.47 -14.59
CA ILE A 436 15.94 -11.04 -14.70
C ILE A 436 16.42 -10.69 -16.11
N ASP A 437 17.24 -11.55 -16.72
CA ASP A 437 17.82 -11.34 -18.05
C ASP A 437 16.80 -11.44 -19.18
N LYS A 438 15.65 -12.10 -18.96
CA LYS A 438 14.55 -12.16 -19.94
C LYS A 438 13.84 -10.82 -20.11
N GLY A 439 13.85 -9.97 -19.08
CA GLY A 439 13.08 -8.73 -19.06
C GLY A 439 13.89 -7.46 -19.25
N ALA A 440 13.22 -6.32 -19.11
CA ALA A 440 13.87 -5.01 -19.16
C ALA A 440 14.90 -4.86 -18.02
N GLN A 441 16.09 -4.37 -18.38
CA GLN A 441 17.19 -4.11 -17.47
C GLN A 441 17.41 -2.61 -17.33
N PHE A 442 17.77 -2.17 -16.13
CA PHE A 442 18.35 -0.84 -15.94
C PHE A 442 19.49 -0.93 -14.92
N GLN A 443 20.41 0.03 -15.00
CA GLN A 443 21.51 0.19 -14.05
C GLN A 443 21.67 1.65 -13.69
N VAL A 444 21.74 1.93 -12.39
CA VAL A 444 22.12 3.23 -11.81
C VAL A 444 23.38 3.08 -10.95
N PRO A 445 24.07 4.17 -10.59
CA PRO A 445 25.27 4.10 -9.74
C PRO A 445 25.01 3.46 -8.36
N GLU A 446 23.81 3.64 -7.81
CA GLU A 446 23.43 3.15 -6.48
C GLU A 446 23.10 1.65 -6.51
N LYS A 447 24.03 0.81 -6.03
CA LYS A 447 23.85 -0.65 -6.00
C LYS A 447 22.52 -1.08 -5.36
N VAL A 448 22.10 -0.44 -4.28
CA VAL A 448 20.85 -0.75 -3.57
C VAL A 448 19.60 -0.59 -4.43
N VAL A 449 19.59 0.38 -5.37
CA VAL A 449 18.47 0.59 -6.29
C VAL A 449 18.44 -0.53 -7.33
N ASN A 450 19.61 -0.92 -7.83
CA ASN A 450 19.75 -2.08 -8.73
C ASN A 450 19.31 -3.38 -8.03
N ASP A 451 19.76 -3.60 -6.78
CA ASP A 451 19.39 -4.75 -5.98
C ASP A 451 17.88 -4.78 -5.70
N LEU A 452 17.26 -3.63 -5.39
CA LEU A 452 15.81 -3.51 -5.20
C LEU A 452 15.05 -3.85 -6.49
N PHE A 453 15.50 -3.33 -7.64
CA PHE A 453 14.89 -3.64 -8.93
C PHE A 453 14.95 -5.14 -9.22
N ARG A 454 16.11 -5.77 -9.01
CA ARG A 454 16.30 -7.23 -9.15
C ARG A 454 15.42 -8.00 -8.18
N ALA A 455 15.33 -7.55 -6.92
CA ALA A 455 14.59 -8.24 -5.88
C ALA A 455 13.08 -8.23 -6.09
N SER A 456 12.54 -7.10 -6.54
CA SER A 456 11.10 -6.92 -6.73
C SER A 456 10.46 -7.95 -7.68
N LEU A 457 11.19 -8.43 -8.70
CA LEU A 457 10.68 -9.43 -9.64
C LEU A 457 10.47 -10.80 -9.00
N TRP A 458 11.49 -11.37 -8.35
CA TRP A 458 11.34 -12.70 -7.76
C TRP A 458 10.41 -12.68 -6.55
N HIS A 459 10.29 -11.55 -5.85
CA HIS A 459 9.27 -11.35 -4.83
C HIS A 459 7.85 -11.48 -5.40
N ALA A 460 7.61 -10.95 -6.61
CA ALA A 460 6.35 -11.12 -7.32
C ALA A 460 6.18 -12.56 -7.81
N LEU A 461 7.18 -13.15 -8.49
CA LEU A 461 7.10 -14.52 -9.05
C LEU A 461 6.91 -15.62 -8.00
N ARG A 462 7.43 -15.45 -6.78
CA ARG A 462 7.20 -16.42 -5.70
C ARG A 462 5.83 -16.25 -5.02
N LEU A 463 5.12 -15.14 -5.23
CA LEU A 463 3.89 -14.83 -4.51
C LEU A 463 2.74 -15.78 -4.89
N PRO A 464 2.50 -16.09 -6.17
CA PRO A 464 1.47 -17.03 -6.58
C PRO A 464 1.66 -18.44 -5.98
N ARG A 465 0.59 -19.24 -6.00
CA ARG A 465 0.66 -20.70 -5.81
C ARG A 465 0.04 -21.37 -7.02
N ARG A 466 0.87 -22.04 -7.82
CA ARG A 466 0.43 -22.69 -9.06
C ARG A 466 0.16 -24.17 -8.83
N HIS A 467 -1.03 -24.63 -9.18
CA HIS A 467 -1.48 -26.01 -9.04
C HIS A 467 -1.60 -26.63 -10.43
N GLY A 468 -0.69 -27.55 -10.76
CA GLY A 468 -0.62 -28.20 -12.07
C GLY A 468 0.28 -27.47 -13.08
N VAL A 469 0.19 -27.91 -14.35
CA VAL A 469 0.94 -27.44 -15.53
C VAL A 469 0.01 -26.89 -16.61
N GLY A 470 0.55 -26.11 -17.56
CA GLY A 470 -0.19 -25.63 -18.74
C GLY A 470 -1.31 -24.63 -18.46
N ASP A 471 -2.20 -24.44 -19.45
CA ASP A 471 -3.25 -23.41 -19.46
C ASP A 471 -4.39 -23.64 -18.46
N ASP A 472 -4.55 -24.87 -17.97
CA ASP A 472 -5.59 -25.27 -17.00
C ASP A 472 -5.12 -25.12 -15.55
N ALA A 473 -3.85 -24.75 -15.32
CA ALA A 473 -3.31 -24.60 -13.99
C ALA A 473 -4.18 -23.67 -13.11
N ARG A 474 -4.45 -24.11 -11.88
CA ARG A 474 -5.10 -23.24 -10.89
C ARG A 474 -4.05 -22.35 -10.25
N ILE A 475 -4.32 -21.06 -10.09
CA ILE A 475 -3.39 -20.13 -9.45
C ILE A 475 -4.11 -19.39 -8.33
N ASP A 476 -3.56 -19.49 -7.11
CA ASP A 476 -3.90 -18.59 -6.02
C ASP A 476 -2.94 -17.39 -6.04
N LEU A 477 -3.48 -16.18 -5.86
CA LEU A 477 -2.75 -14.92 -5.84
C LEU A 477 -3.01 -14.18 -4.51
N PRO A 478 -2.38 -14.65 -3.40
CA PRO A 478 -2.53 -14.02 -2.10
C PRO A 478 -1.91 -12.61 -2.10
N TYR A 479 -2.48 -11.67 -1.34
CA TYR A 479 -1.89 -10.33 -1.17
C TYR A 479 -0.60 -10.37 -0.35
N SER A 480 -0.51 -11.31 0.60
CA SER A 480 0.72 -11.59 1.32
C SER A 480 0.75 -13.05 1.75
N ASN A 481 1.92 -13.68 1.65
CA ASN A 481 2.15 -15.04 2.15
C ASN A 481 2.28 -15.11 3.68
N PHE A 482 2.65 -14.00 4.34
CA PHE A 482 3.05 -13.97 5.76
C PHE A 482 2.25 -12.98 6.63
N ALA A 483 1.26 -12.28 6.05
CA ALA A 483 0.36 -11.40 6.79
C ALA A 483 -1.07 -11.96 6.89
N TYR A 484 -1.50 -12.75 5.91
CA TYR A 484 -2.87 -13.29 5.84
C TYR A 484 -2.86 -14.74 5.32
N ASP A 485 -3.77 -15.58 5.82
CA ASP A 485 -4.07 -16.86 5.18
C ASP A 485 -5.08 -16.63 4.06
N GLN A 486 -4.67 -16.88 2.81
CA GLN A 486 -5.41 -16.49 1.62
C GLN A 486 -5.28 -17.54 0.52
N THR A 487 -6.43 -17.99 0.03
CA THR A 487 -6.61 -18.84 -1.17
C THR A 487 -7.36 -18.06 -2.24
N GLY A 488 -7.29 -18.50 -3.50
CA GLY A 488 -7.85 -17.77 -4.63
C GLY A 488 -7.17 -16.43 -4.85
N THR A 489 -7.92 -15.40 -5.27
CA THR A 489 -7.40 -14.06 -5.53
C THR A 489 -8.22 -13.01 -4.77
N PRO A 490 -8.01 -12.83 -3.45
CA PRO A 490 -8.89 -12.00 -2.62
C PRO A 490 -8.86 -10.49 -2.99
N TRP A 491 -7.77 -10.01 -3.60
CA TRP A 491 -7.55 -8.61 -3.93
C TRP A 491 -7.11 -8.44 -5.39
N PRO A 492 -7.98 -8.71 -6.38
CA PRO A 492 -7.59 -8.79 -7.80
C PRO A 492 -6.94 -7.49 -8.30
N VAL A 493 -7.48 -6.31 -7.98
CA VAL A 493 -6.88 -5.04 -8.43
C VAL A 493 -5.48 -4.79 -7.87
N ASN A 494 -5.17 -5.27 -6.67
CA ASN A 494 -3.84 -5.09 -6.09
C ASN A 494 -2.81 -5.95 -6.83
N GLN A 495 -3.23 -7.11 -7.34
CA GLN A 495 -2.39 -7.95 -8.20
C GLN A 495 -2.28 -7.39 -9.62
N ALA A 496 -3.31 -6.69 -10.11
CA ALA A 496 -3.27 -6.00 -11.38
C ALA A 496 -2.17 -4.92 -11.46
N VAL A 497 -1.72 -4.37 -10.32
CA VAL A 497 -0.56 -3.46 -10.24
C VAL A 497 0.72 -4.11 -10.78
N TYR A 498 0.89 -5.43 -10.62
CA TYR A 498 2.07 -6.13 -11.14
C TYR A 498 2.15 -6.06 -12.67
N ILE A 499 1.00 -5.91 -13.31
CA ILE A 499 0.87 -5.82 -14.76
C ILE A 499 1.10 -4.38 -15.22
N ASP A 500 0.45 -3.44 -14.54
CA ASP A 500 0.42 -2.03 -14.92
C ASP A 500 1.79 -1.33 -14.82
N TYR A 501 2.62 -1.70 -13.84
CA TYR A 501 3.83 -0.93 -13.58
C TYR A 501 5.00 -1.73 -13.02
N MET A 502 6.19 -1.47 -13.59
CA MET A 502 7.54 -1.81 -13.08
C MET A 502 7.73 -3.21 -12.49
N LEU A 503 6.91 -4.22 -12.79
CA LEU A 503 7.11 -5.61 -12.37
C LEU A 503 6.99 -6.56 -13.56
N PHE A 504 5.82 -6.66 -14.20
CA PHE A 504 5.60 -7.52 -15.36
C PHE A 504 5.57 -6.76 -16.69
N GLY A 505 4.52 -5.99 -16.95
CA GLY A 505 4.26 -5.38 -18.27
C GLY A 505 5.44 -4.57 -18.80
N LEU A 506 5.88 -3.54 -18.06
CA LEU A 506 7.01 -2.68 -18.44
C LEU A 506 8.36 -3.41 -18.50
N ARG A 507 8.44 -4.61 -17.90
CA ARG A 507 9.65 -5.42 -17.92
C ARG A 507 9.60 -6.56 -18.94
N GLY A 508 8.54 -6.67 -19.74
CA GLY A 508 8.46 -7.68 -20.81
C GLY A 508 7.95 -9.07 -20.37
N TYR A 509 7.40 -9.21 -19.15
CA TYR A 509 6.80 -10.47 -18.69
C TYR A 509 5.29 -10.56 -19.01
N GLY A 510 4.92 -10.25 -20.25
CA GLY A 510 3.53 -10.18 -20.69
C GLY A 510 2.79 -11.53 -20.66
N ASP A 511 3.55 -12.63 -20.78
CA ASP A 511 3.06 -14.00 -20.66
C ASP A 511 2.62 -14.33 -19.23
N VAL A 512 3.44 -13.99 -18.23
CA VAL A 512 3.11 -14.13 -16.80
C VAL A 512 1.90 -13.27 -16.45
N ALA A 513 1.90 -12.01 -16.89
CA ALA A 513 0.78 -11.09 -16.69
C ALA A 513 -0.54 -11.64 -17.26
N ALA A 514 -0.52 -12.20 -18.48
CA ALA A 514 -1.70 -12.78 -19.09
C ALA A 514 -2.22 -14.02 -18.34
N GLU A 515 -1.32 -14.89 -17.86
CA GLU A 515 -1.68 -16.06 -17.05
C GLU A 515 -2.35 -15.64 -15.74
N GLU A 516 -1.81 -14.62 -15.05
CA GLU A 516 -2.38 -14.12 -13.81
C GLU A 516 -3.70 -13.36 -14.01
N LEU A 517 -3.88 -12.60 -15.10
CA LEU A 517 -5.17 -12.00 -15.46
C LEU A 517 -6.24 -13.07 -15.67
N LYS A 518 -5.91 -14.14 -16.39
CA LYS A 518 -6.80 -15.27 -16.61
C LYS A 518 -7.20 -15.91 -15.28
N ALA A 519 -6.25 -16.08 -14.36
CA ALA A 519 -6.52 -16.61 -13.03
C ALA A 519 -7.44 -15.69 -12.21
N GLN A 520 -7.19 -14.38 -12.22
CA GLN A 520 -8.04 -13.38 -11.55
C GLN A 520 -9.48 -13.42 -12.05
N TYR A 521 -9.70 -13.42 -13.37
CA TYR A 521 -11.06 -13.55 -13.92
C TYR A 521 -11.69 -14.88 -13.53
N ARG A 522 -10.98 -16.01 -13.67
CA ARG A 522 -11.52 -17.33 -13.30
C ARG A 522 -11.93 -17.41 -11.84
N ASN A 523 -11.13 -16.83 -10.95
CA ASN A 523 -11.33 -16.95 -9.51
C ASN A 523 -12.43 -16.01 -8.98
N ASN A 524 -12.71 -14.89 -9.66
CA ASN A 524 -13.47 -13.78 -9.08
C ASN A 524 -14.63 -13.25 -9.94
N GLN A 525 -14.71 -13.58 -11.23
CA GLN A 525 -15.76 -13.02 -12.09
C GLN A 525 -17.11 -13.71 -11.89
N GLU A 526 -18.12 -12.93 -11.54
CA GLU A 526 -19.51 -13.34 -11.43
C GLU A 526 -20.18 -13.45 -12.81
N ILE A 527 -21.35 -14.09 -12.87
CA ILE A 527 -22.07 -14.36 -14.12
C ILE A 527 -22.39 -13.08 -14.91
N ASN A 528 -22.67 -11.98 -14.20
CA ASN A 528 -22.99 -10.66 -14.76
C ASN A 528 -21.75 -9.86 -15.23
N GLY A 529 -20.54 -10.44 -15.14
CA GLY A 529 -19.28 -9.80 -15.54
C GLY A 529 -18.57 -9.01 -14.45
N HIS A 530 -19.22 -8.77 -13.31
CA HIS A 530 -18.61 -8.15 -12.13
C HIS A 530 -17.46 -8.99 -11.59
N VAL A 531 -16.34 -8.35 -11.27
CA VAL A 531 -15.19 -8.99 -10.62
C VAL A 531 -15.24 -8.71 -9.12
N SER A 532 -15.52 -9.75 -8.34
CA SER A 532 -15.64 -9.69 -6.89
C SER A 532 -14.28 -9.86 -6.19
N GLY A 533 -14.30 -9.91 -4.87
CA GLY A 533 -13.13 -10.18 -4.02
C GLY A 533 -13.48 -9.95 -2.56
N TYR A 534 -12.49 -10.01 -1.66
CA TYR A 534 -12.73 -9.98 -0.22
C TYR A 534 -13.56 -8.75 0.24
N ALA A 535 -13.21 -7.57 -0.26
CA ALA A 535 -13.86 -6.31 0.11
C ALA A 535 -14.78 -5.73 -0.98
N ASN A 536 -14.97 -6.47 -2.08
CA ASN A 536 -15.88 -6.12 -3.17
C ASN A 536 -15.78 -4.67 -3.69
N TRP A 537 -14.55 -4.14 -3.87
CA TRP A 537 -14.34 -2.75 -4.26
C TRP A 537 -14.81 -2.48 -5.70
N LEU A 538 -15.40 -1.31 -5.93
CA LEU A 538 -15.89 -0.92 -7.26
C LEU A 538 -14.77 -0.95 -8.31
N VAL A 539 -13.54 -0.66 -7.89
CA VAL A 539 -12.35 -0.59 -8.75
C VAL A 539 -11.96 -1.94 -9.37
N TYR A 540 -12.39 -3.07 -8.79
CA TYR A 540 -11.95 -4.40 -9.23
C TYR A 540 -12.28 -4.67 -10.71
N THR A 541 -13.54 -4.48 -11.11
CA THR A 541 -13.97 -4.74 -12.48
C THR A 541 -13.30 -3.83 -13.51
N PRO A 542 -13.34 -2.48 -13.39
CA PRO A 542 -12.68 -1.61 -14.36
C PRO A 542 -11.14 -1.70 -14.31
N GLY A 543 -10.54 -2.02 -13.16
CA GLY A 543 -9.12 -2.27 -13.03
C GLY A 543 -8.63 -3.47 -13.84
N MET A 544 -9.45 -4.52 -13.94
CA MET A 544 -9.16 -5.68 -14.80
C MET A 544 -9.15 -5.33 -16.28
N LEU A 545 -10.08 -4.48 -16.74
CA LEU A 545 -10.11 -4.00 -18.13
C LEU A 545 -8.86 -3.18 -18.45
N TYR A 546 -8.51 -2.27 -17.54
CA TYR A 546 -7.32 -1.44 -17.65
C TYR A 546 -6.05 -2.29 -17.73
N ALA A 547 -5.84 -3.23 -16.81
CA ALA A 547 -4.65 -4.09 -16.80
C ALA A 547 -4.58 -5.02 -18.02
N THR A 548 -5.72 -5.54 -18.49
CA THR A 548 -5.79 -6.34 -19.73
C THR A 548 -5.34 -5.53 -20.95
N ALA A 549 -5.83 -4.30 -21.08
CA ALA A 549 -5.46 -3.41 -22.16
C ALA A 549 -3.98 -3.01 -22.08
N GLN A 550 -3.49 -2.68 -20.88
CA GLN A 550 -2.08 -2.32 -20.67
C GLN A 550 -1.14 -3.47 -21.04
N ASN A 551 -1.45 -4.69 -20.62
CA ASN A 551 -0.65 -5.86 -20.99
C ASN A 551 -0.59 -6.02 -22.52
N TYR A 552 -1.71 -5.82 -23.22
CA TYR A 552 -1.75 -5.87 -24.68
C TYR A 552 -0.91 -4.76 -25.33
N PHE A 553 -1.02 -3.51 -24.86
CA PHE A 553 -0.25 -2.41 -25.44
C PHE A 553 1.26 -2.55 -25.24
N LEU A 554 1.68 -3.09 -24.09
CA LEU A 554 3.10 -3.29 -23.77
C LEU A 554 3.69 -4.51 -24.48
N SER A 555 2.93 -5.60 -24.63
CA SER A 555 3.43 -6.84 -25.25
C SER A 555 3.18 -6.94 -26.75
N GLY A 556 2.14 -6.28 -27.27
CA GLY A 556 1.62 -6.50 -28.62
C GLY A 556 0.98 -7.88 -28.83
N ASP A 557 0.83 -8.70 -27.78
CA ASP A 557 0.39 -10.10 -27.89
C ASP A 557 -1.15 -10.20 -28.05
N LYS A 558 -1.59 -10.28 -29.30
CA LYS A 558 -2.99 -10.48 -29.66
C LYS A 558 -3.54 -11.83 -29.18
N ALA A 559 -2.72 -12.88 -29.15
CA ALA A 559 -3.16 -14.21 -28.74
C ALA A 559 -3.39 -14.27 -27.22
N ALA A 560 -2.54 -13.61 -26.43
CA ALA A 560 -2.80 -13.40 -25.00
C ALA A 560 -4.09 -12.61 -24.76
N LEU A 561 -4.29 -11.51 -25.48
CA LEU A 561 -5.53 -10.72 -25.39
C LEU A 561 -6.76 -11.57 -25.72
N GLN A 562 -6.70 -12.38 -26.78
CA GLN A 562 -7.80 -13.27 -27.17
C GLN A 562 -8.16 -14.30 -26.09
N ARG A 563 -7.17 -14.83 -25.36
CA ARG A 563 -7.39 -15.82 -24.28
C ARG A 563 -8.21 -15.27 -23.10
N VAL A 564 -8.14 -13.97 -22.83
CA VAL A 564 -8.88 -13.31 -21.74
C VAL A 564 -10.06 -12.46 -22.25
N MET A 565 -10.26 -12.40 -23.57
CA MET A 565 -11.30 -11.57 -24.20
C MET A 565 -12.71 -11.91 -23.70
N PRO A 566 -13.17 -13.18 -23.63
CA PRO A 566 -14.54 -13.47 -23.24
C PRO A 566 -14.91 -12.92 -21.86
N GLN A 567 -14.00 -13.03 -20.89
CA GLN A 567 -14.17 -12.51 -19.54
C GLN A 567 -14.08 -10.98 -19.52
N SER A 568 -13.15 -10.42 -20.29
CA SER A 568 -12.98 -8.95 -20.39
C SER A 568 -14.22 -8.28 -21.02
N LEU A 569 -14.86 -8.89 -22.01
CA LEU A 569 -16.10 -8.35 -22.59
C LEU A 569 -17.26 -8.34 -21.60
N LYS A 570 -17.40 -9.39 -20.76
CA LYS A 570 -18.41 -9.40 -19.69
C LYS A 570 -18.14 -8.30 -18.65
N ALA A 571 -16.88 -8.10 -18.27
CA ALA A 571 -16.49 -7.01 -17.37
C ALA A 571 -16.79 -5.63 -18.00
N LEU A 572 -16.55 -5.47 -19.31
CA LEU A 572 -16.91 -4.27 -20.06
C LEU A 572 -18.43 -4.02 -20.04
N GLU A 573 -19.24 -5.04 -20.32
CA GLU A 573 -20.70 -4.95 -20.27
C GLU A 573 -21.19 -4.50 -18.90
N TRP A 574 -20.62 -5.05 -17.83
CA TRP A 574 -20.93 -4.63 -16.47
C TRP A 574 -20.57 -3.14 -16.25
N CYS A 575 -19.35 -2.72 -16.64
CA CYS A 575 -18.92 -1.32 -16.50
C CYS A 575 -19.83 -0.35 -17.27
N LEU A 576 -20.22 -0.70 -18.50
CA LEU A 576 -21.15 0.08 -19.32
C LEU A 576 -22.53 0.20 -18.65
N ALA A 577 -23.03 -0.88 -18.05
CA ALA A 577 -24.28 -0.87 -17.30
C ALA A 577 -24.21 0.08 -16.08
N GLN A 578 -23.09 0.10 -15.36
CA GLN A 578 -22.89 1.02 -14.23
C GLN A 578 -22.88 2.49 -14.67
N VAL A 579 -22.17 2.81 -15.77
CA VAL A 579 -22.14 4.16 -16.33
C VAL A 579 -23.54 4.57 -16.80
N ASN A 580 -24.27 3.69 -17.48
CA ASN A 580 -25.63 3.97 -17.93
C ASN A 580 -26.59 4.23 -16.76
N ALA A 581 -26.51 3.41 -15.69
CA ALA A 581 -27.30 3.63 -14.48
C ALA A 581 -26.98 4.99 -13.83
N ALA A 582 -25.71 5.39 -13.81
CA ALA A 582 -25.28 6.68 -13.27
C ALA A 582 -25.84 7.90 -14.05
N GLN A 583 -26.17 7.76 -15.34
CA GLN A 583 -26.78 8.83 -16.15
C GLN A 583 -28.20 9.19 -15.69
N HIS A 584 -28.89 8.29 -14.99
CA HIS A 584 -30.25 8.50 -14.49
C HIS A 584 -30.28 9.24 -13.14
N ARG A 585 -29.11 9.57 -12.58
CA ARG A 585 -29.01 10.36 -11.34
C ARG A 585 -29.29 11.83 -11.63
N GLU A 586 -29.86 12.51 -10.65
CA GLU A 586 -30.14 13.94 -10.71
C GLU A 586 -29.05 14.78 -10.00
N GLY A 587 -29.04 16.06 -10.34
CA GLY A 587 -28.19 17.05 -9.69
C GLY A 587 -26.69 16.90 -10.00
N PRO A 588 -25.82 17.42 -9.13
CA PRO A 588 -24.39 17.59 -9.42
C PRO A 588 -23.59 16.28 -9.52
N THR A 589 -24.23 15.15 -9.23
CA THR A 589 -23.63 13.81 -9.23
C THR A 589 -24.03 12.98 -10.45
N LYS A 590 -24.81 13.56 -11.38
CA LYS A 590 -25.23 12.91 -12.61
C LYS A 590 -24.03 12.37 -13.39
N GLY A 591 -24.10 11.11 -13.80
CA GLY A 591 -23.06 10.43 -14.57
C GLY A 591 -21.89 9.89 -13.76
N LEU A 592 -21.83 10.12 -12.44
CA LEU A 592 -20.81 9.54 -11.56
C LEU A 592 -21.27 8.20 -10.98
N VAL A 593 -20.37 7.20 -10.96
CA VAL A 593 -20.66 5.85 -10.47
C VAL A 593 -20.41 5.77 -8.96
N SER A 594 -21.37 5.28 -8.18
CA SER A 594 -21.17 5.06 -6.74
C SER A 594 -20.72 3.63 -6.47
N GLY A 595 -19.89 3.43 -5.46
CA GLY A 595 -19.56 2.11 -4.97
C GLY A 595 -18.58 2.15 -3.79
N PRO A 596 -18.24 0.99 -3.23
CA PRO A 596 -17.25 0.88 -2.15
C PRO A 596 -15.87 1.34 -2.61
N LEU A 597 -15.17 2.06 -1.73
CA LEU A 597 -13.76 2.45 -1.87
C LEU A 597 -12.83 1.42 -1.22
N ASN A 598 -11.57 1.44 -1.66
CA ASN A 598 -10.47 0.69 -1.08
C ASN A 598 -10.35 0.83 0.44
N ASP A 599 -9.74 -0.18 1.05
CA ASP A 599 -9.48 -0.34 2.49
C ASP A 599 -10.71 -0.18 3.38
N LEU A 600 -11.88 -0.61 2.88
CA LEU A 600 -13.15 -0.60 3.60
C LEU A 600 -13.56 0.80 4.06
N THR A 601 -13.14 1.84 3.32
CA THR A 601 -13.43 3.24 3.63
C THR A 601 -14.93 3.59 3.51
N GLY A 602 -15.71 2.73 2.84
CA GLY A 602 -17.16 2.85 2.70
C GLY A 602 -17.62 3.17 1.28
N GLU A 603 -18.94 3.22 1.08
CA GLU A 603 -19.56 3.48 -0.22
C GLU A 603 -19.74 4.97 -0.51
N GLY A 604 -19.54 5.34 -1.77
CA GLY A 604 -19.78 6.71 -2.22
C GLY A 604 -19.29 7.02 -3.63
N LEU A 605 -19.31 8.30 -3.94
CA LEU A 605 -18.80 8.89 -5.18
C LEU A 605 -17.35 9.28 -5.00
N TRP A 606 -16.47 8.31 -5.23
CA TRP A 606 -15.04 8.45 -5.00
C TRP A 606 -14.31 8.74 -6.29
N ALA A 607 -13.43 9.76 -6.26
CA ALA A 607 -12.56 10.11 -7.38
C ALA A 607 -11.74 8.92 -7.90
N PHE A 608 -11.19 8.13 -6.98
CA PHE A 608 -10.43 6.92 -7.28
C PHE A 608 -11.23 5.92 -8.14
N ASN A 609 -12.49 5.67 -7.77
CA ASN A 609 -13.37 4.78 -8.52
C ASN A 609 -13.72 5.33 -9.91
N GLN A 610 -13.93 6.65 -10.02
CA GLN A 610 -14.20 7.26 -11.33
C GLN A 610 -12.98 7.17 -12.25
N ALA A 611 -11.78 7.38 -11.70
CA ALA A 611 -10.54 7.33 -12.46
C ALA A 611 -10.33 5.96 -13.09
N TYR A 612 -10.50 4.87 -12.35
CA TYR A 612 -10.40 3.52 -12.90
C TYR A 612 -11.54 3.18 -13.85
N MET A 613 -12.78 3.59 -13.56
CA MET A 613 -13.89 3.37 -14.48
C MET A 613 -13.63 4.06 -15.84
N TYR A 614 -13.11 5.28 -15.82
CA TYR A 614 -12.67 5.98 -17.02
C TYR A 614 -11.50 5.26 -17.70
N ALA A 615 -10.43 4.98 -16.97
CA ALA A 615 -9.21 4.40 -17.52
C ALA A 615 -9.45 3.01 -18.13
N GLY A 616 -10.22 2.15 -17.46
CA GLY A 616 -10.58 0.83 -17.95
C GLY A 616 -11.40 0.89 -19.25
N LEU A 617 -12.43 1.74 -19.30
CA LEU A 617 -13.26 1.93 -20.50
C LEU A 617 -12.47 2.55 -21.66
N GLU A 618 -11.62 3.53 -21.38
CA GLU A 618 -10.80 4.22 -22.38
C GLU A 618 -9.76 3.27 -23.00
N LEU A 619 -8.91 2.66 -22.16
CA LEU A 619 -7.80 1.85 -22.64
C LEU A 619 -8.29 0.55 -23.29
N PHE A 620 -9.25 -0.13 -22.67
CA PHE A 620 -9.80 -1.35 -23.26
C PHE A 620 -10.61 -1.03 -24.52
N GLY A 621 -11.35 0.08 -24.55
CA GLY A 621 -12.02 0.56 -25.77
C GLY A 621 -11.04 0.79 -26.92
N ARG A 622 -9.87 1.38 -26.65
CA ARG A 622 -8.78 1.53 -27.65
C ARG A 622 -8.21 0.19 -28.11
N ALA A 623 -7.98 -0.75 -27.18
CA ALA A 623 -7.50 -2.08 -27.53
C ALA A 623 -8.50 -2.81 -28.45
N LEU A 624 -9.80 -2.71 -28.15
CA LEU A 624 -10.89 -3.25 -28.97
C LEU A 624 -10.94 -2.61 -30.37
N GLU A 625 -10.82 -1.28 -30.47
CA GLU A 625 -10.75 -0.60 -31.78
C GLU A 625 -9.54 -1.05 -32.60
N GLN A 626 -8.36 -1.20 -31.98
CA GLN A 626 -7.14 -1.64 -32.67
C GLN A 626 -7.26 -3.06 -33.25
N ILE A 627 -8.08 -3.92 -32.64
CA ILE A 627 -8.36 -5.27 -33.16
C ILE A 627 -9.65 -5.35 -33.99
N GLY A 628 -10.33 -4.22 -34.24
CA GLY A 628 -11.55 -4.16 -35.04
C GLY A 628 -12.82 -4.68 -34.35
N HIS A 629 -12.87 -4.72 -33.02
CA HIS A 629 -14.03 -5.21 -32.28
C HIS A 629 -15.11 -4.11 -32.13
N PRO A 630 -16.40 -4.41 -32.42
CA PRO A 630 -17.46 -3.39 -32.53
C PRO A 630 -17.82 -2.70 -31.21
N GLN A 631 -17.49 -3.28 -30.05
CA GLN A 631 -17.74 -2.65 -28.75
C GLN A 631 -16.73 -1.54 -28.38
N GLY A 632 -15.61 -1.40 -29.12
CA GLY A 632 -14.59 -0.39 -28.86
C GLY A 632 -15.13 1.05 -28.84
N PRO A 633 -15.83 1.51 -29.89
CA PRO A 633 -16.41 2.86 -29.93
C PRO A 633 -17.41 3.14 -28.79
N ALA A 634 -18.22 2.14 -28.41
CA ALA A 634 -19.18 2.27 -27.31
C ALA A 634 -18.47 2.47 -25.96
N ALA A 635 -17.41 1.70 -25.69
CA ALA A 635 -16.58 1.86 -24.50
C ALA A 635 -15.94 3.26 -24.42
N ARG A 636 -15.39 3.75 -25.54
CA ARG A 636 -14.79 5.09 -25.60
C ARG A 636 -15.80 6.21 -25.45
N LEU A 637 -17.02 6.04 -25.95
CA LEU A 637 -18.10 7.00 -25.74
C LEU A 637 -18.48 7.09 -24.25
N ALA A 638 -18.65 5.93 -23.59
CA ALA A 638 -18.92 5.89 -22.15
C ALA A 638 -17.80 6.53 -21.32
N ALA A 639 -16.53 6.28 -21.68
CA ALA A 639 -15.38 6.94 -21.06
C ALA A 639 -15.45 8.48 -21.20
N LYS A 640 -15.75 8.99 -22.40
CA LYS A 640 -15.91 10.45 -22.62
C LYS A 640 -17.04 11.05 -21.80
N GLN A 641 -18.19 10.37 -21.71
CA GLN A 641 -19.32 10.79 -20.89
C GLN A 641 -18.94 10.85 -19.41
N LEU A 642 -18.22 9.83 -18.92
CA LEU A 642 -17.74 9.80 -17.55
C LEU A 642 -16.71 10.90 -17.28
N ALA A 643 -15.78 11.17 -18.20
CA ALA A 643 -14.83 12.27 -18.07
C ALA A 643 -15.52 13.64 -17.92
N ALA A 644 -16.57 13.89 -18.72
CA ALA A 644 -17.38 15.11 -18.60
C ALA A 644 -18.11 15.18 -17.24
N ALA A 645 -18.67 14.07 -16.76
CA ALA A 645 -19.31 14.00 -15.45
C ALA A 645 -18.30 14.22 -14.31
N VAL A 646 -17.08 13.67 -14.43
CA VAL A 646 -15.98 13.86 -13.48
C VAL A 646 -15.56 15.32 -13.42
N ASP A 647 -15.26 15.97 -14.56
CA ASP A 647 -14.90 17.40 -14.60
C ASP A 647 -16.00 18.26 -13.96
N HIS A 648 -17.27 18.04 -14.34
CA HIS A 648 -18.41 18.73 -13.75
C HIS A 648 -18.50 18.52 -12.23
N GLY A 649 -18.36 17.27 -11.76
CA GLY A 649 -18.43 16.91 -10.35
C GLY A 649 -17.30 17.54 -9.53
N PHE A 650 -16.06 17.49 -10.02
CA PHE A 650 -14.89 18.11 -9.38
C PHE A 650 -15.05 19.63 -9.29
N ARG A 651 -15.45 20.27 -10.39
CA ARG A 651 -15.70 21.71 -10.43
C ARG A 651 -16.80 22.13 -9.46
N THR A 652 -17.89 21.38 -9.41
CA THR A 652 -19.00 21.65 -8.49
C THR A 652 -18.57 21.45 -7.03
N ALA A 653 -17.83 20.38 -6.73
CA ALA A 653 -17.30 20.14 -5.39
C ALA A 653 -16.35 21.26 -4.96
N SER A 654 -15.47 21.70 -5.87
CA SER A 654 -14.55 22.80 -5.61
C SER A 654 -15.28 24.12 -5.36
N ALA A 655 -16.26 24.45 -6.19
CA ALA A 655 -17.08 25.65 -6.04
C ALA A 655 -17.92 25.69 -4.75
N ASN A 656 -18.11 24.54 -4.09
CA ASN A 656 -18.88 24.41 -2.85
C ASN A 656 -17.99 24.18 -1.62
N SER A 657 -16.68 24.04 -1.80
CA SER A 657 -15.75 23.76 -0.70
C SER A 657 -15.18 25.05 -0.13
N PRO A 658 -15.02 25.14 1.20
CA PRO A 658 -14.26 26.22 1.82
C PRO A 658 -12.84 26.33 1.25
N LEU A 659 -12.33 27.56 1.15
CA LEU A 659 -10.94 27.83 0.80
C LEU A 659 -9.98 27.23 1.84
N VAL A 660 -8.79 26.84 1.39
CA VAL A 660 -7.68 26.39 2.26
C VAL A 660 -6.49 27.32 2.11
N GLN A 661 -5.82 27.62 3.23
CA GLN A 661 -4.65 28.51 3.26
C GLN A 661 -3.37 27.75 2.95
N LEU A 662 -2.62 28.23 1.96
CA LEU A 662 -1.31 27.71 1.58
C LEU A 662 -0.20 28.30 2.47
N ARG A 663 1.01 27.72 2.39
CA ARG A 663 2.18 28.18 3.18
C ARG A 663 2.69 29.57 2.79
N ASP A 664 2.29 30.09 1.64
CA ASP A 664 2.57 31.47 1.24
C ASP A 664 1.44 32.44 1.68
N HIS A 665 0.52 31.98 2.53
CA HIS A 665 -0.62 32.71 3.06
C HIS A 665 -1.68 33.11 2.03
N THR A 666 -1.52 32.70 0.76
CA THR A 666 -2.58 32.76 -0.25
C THR A 666 -3.56 31.60 -0.07
N TRP A 667 -4.70 31.68 -0.77
CA TRP A 667 -5.80 30.72 -0.62
C TRP A 667 -6.15 30.07 -1.95
N ILE A 668 -6.61 28.83 -1.90
CA ILE A 668 -7.06 28.08 -3.07
C ILE A 668 -8.37 27.33 -2.76
N PRO A 669 -9.29 27.16 -3.74
CA PRO A 669 -10.43 26.28 -3.59
C PRO A 669 -9.97 24.83 -3.33
N LEU A 670 -10.47 24.23 -2.26
CA LEU A 670 -10.29 22.80 -1.99
C LEU A 670 -11.18 21.98 -2.94
N CYS A 671 -10.74 20.79 -3.37
CA CYS A 671 -11.66 19.79 -3.90
C CYS A 671 -11.72 18.60 -2.95
N ALA A 672 -12.84 18.40 -2.26
CA ALA A 672 -13.03 17.22 -1.43
C ALA A 672 -13.11 15.95 -2.31
N LEU A 673 -12.41 14.89 -1.91
CA LEU A 673 -12.34 13.59 -2.60
C LEU A 673 -13.68 12.83 -2.68
N ARG A 674 -14.73 13.35 -2.02
CA ARG A 674 -16.10 12.86 -2.05
C ARG A 674 -17.01 13.98 -2.58
N SER A 675 -17.74 13.72 -3.66
CA SER A 675 -18.56 14.72 -4.36
C SER A 675 -19.94 14.99 -3.70
N GLN A 676 -20.11 14.67 -2.42
CA GLN A 676 -21.34 14.92 -1.67
C GLN A 676 -21.04 15.70 -0.40
N HIS A 677 -21.98 16.58 -0.03
CA HIS A 677 -22.10 17.16 1.30
C HIS A 677 -21.78 16.11 2.37
N LEU A 678 -21.03 16.53 3.40
CA LEU A 678 -20.98 15.81 4.68
C LEU A 678 -22.28 16.14 5.44
N PRO A 679 -23.29 15.26 5.54
CA PRO A 679 -24.00 15.15 6.79
C PRO A 679 -23.04 14.47 7.77
N ALA A 680 -22.97 15.05 8.96
CA ALA A 680 -22.20 14.55 10.08
C ALA A 680 -22.48 13.07 10.34
N HIS A 681 -21.58 12.19 9.95
CA HIS A 681 -21.46 10.87 10.56
C HIS A 681 -20.01 10.66 11.00
N PRO A 682 -19.78 10.39 12.30
CA PRO A 682 -18.45 10.19 12.84
C PRO A 682 -17.84 8.94 12.21
N ARG A 683 -16.61 9.08 11.72
CA ARG A 683 -15.73 7.99 11.29
C ARG A 683 -15.73 6.90 12.37
N ARG A 684 -16.37 5.76 12.11
CA ARG A 684 -16.13 4.51 12.84
C ARG A 684 -15.25 3.65 11.95
N LEU A 685 -13.94 3.73 12.18
CA LEU A 685 -13.03 2.65 11.83
C LEU A 685 -12.91 1.80 13.08
N VAL A 686 -13.52 0.61 13.07
CA VAL A 686 -13.22 -0.44 14.04
C VAL A 686 -12.09 -1.26 13.43
N PRO A 687 -10.94 -1.44 14.10
CA PRO A 687 -9.95 -2.40 13.66
C PRO A 687 -10.36 -3.80 14.12
N HIS A 688 -10.40 -4.75 13.17
CA HIS A 688 -10.21 -6.17 13.44
C HIS A 688 -8.98 -6.63 12.68
#